data_AF-A0A496AKL9-F1
#
_entry.id   AF-A0A496AKL9-F1
#
_cell.length_a   1.000
_cell.length_b   1.000
_cell.length_c   1.000
_cell.angle_alpha   90.00
_cell.angle_beta   90.00
_cell.angle_gamma   90.00
#
_symmetry.space_group_name_H-M   'P 1'
#
loop_
_entity.id
_entity.type
_entity.pdbx_description
1 polymer ?
#
loop_
_entity_poly.entity_id
_entity_poly.type
_entity_poly.pdbx_seq_one_letter_code
_entity_poly.pdbx_strand_id
1 'polypeptide(L)'
;ASDKADYDKSAQETFEVEGDGENKVTYQLKHANVKVGSETVIIDGFDAEPDEYTLTPNGTITFNDVDIFGEVEIAYETGYRPVLQTHPHRDVLLAKHPVDRFGCTPCHGGQGQALTAKAAHALTHAEYWLTPVLGMDEHTGRTSEETKGYMESNCRRCHDGVMMLDYTNPHTGERQDYAPNLTKGLALFEDLGCHGCHAVEGYSALENIDKTGPSLAKVGSKVQDIAWLESWIKKPEAYLPDTTMPNFFPADGMSQLVYLKNGGKRTGVVTKNANGIVVETDDGSEYLYRDSDVVRIVDEVKSIAAYLAQMRDDTLDASTSAVNESQRAIAAGEETVKTVGCLSCHAVGELGSDFAPALDSVGTKTTASYLRQWIREPRTYDADTSMPSLRLSDTELDNVVAYLMNLQKATPSAVSDSVGEVDIAEGEALVRSYGCFGCHVIPGFENESKVGADLGEFGGKTVEEFDFGDTVDVEHSWTGWTLGKITDPRRYQTRRIASRMPVFQINDADAKALAVLLKSFQSKQYPLSYIHNRTDKLNQIDAGRRLAKKYNCTGCHELEGEGGSYVDVVIAHEGLDAINAKQFAPPTLQAEGAKVYPDWLFEFLKQPTDIRYGLKVRMPTFGLSDDEATTLVKYFSALDDEPFPYETLELPAVTRAELRVGQQIFDALQCISCHPSQGEVIPEGSDKAGRPDLAMAKERLKADWLIDWLKEPQTFQPGTAMPQAWPLVGGQHLPVEGYAGDDAEKQIRLVRDYLISLGR
;
A
#
# COMPACT_ATOMS: atom_id res chain seq x y z
N ALA A 1 -12.63 -40.98 -9.40
CA ALA A 1 -12.65 -40.70 -7.96
C ALA A 1 -12.11 -41.94 -7.27
N SER A 2 -10.79 -42.00 -7.09
CA SER A 2 -10.11 -43.06 -6.34
C SER A 2 -9.66 -42.48 -5.02
N ASP A 3 -9.78 -43.28 -3.96
CA ASP A 3 -9.49 -42.97 -2.55
C ASP A 3 -8.39 -41.92 -2.35
N LYS A 4 -8.76 -40.81 -1.71
CA LYS A 4 -7.85 -39.74 -1.25
C LYS A 4 -7.30 -40.00 0.17
N ALA A 5 -7.75 -41.04 0.85
CA ALA A 5 -7.51 -41.22 2.28
C ALA A 5 -6.03 -41.45 2.64
N ASP A 6 -5.23 -42.07 1.78
CA ASP A 6 -3.89 -42.56 2.14
C ASP A 6 -2.76 -41.48 2.19
N TYR A 7 -3.06 -40.19 1.97
CA TYR A 7 -2.02 -39.15 1.82
C TYR A 7 -2.28 -37.84 2.57
N ASP A 8 -3.28 -37.79 3.46
CA ASP A 8 -3.58 -36.58 4.22
C ASP A 8 -2.53 -36.34 5.34
N LYS A 9 -2.09 -35.08 5.48
CA LYS A 9 -1.11 -34.66 6.50
C LYS A 9 -1.66 -34.83 7.92
N SER A 10 -2.98 -34.81 8.06
CA SER A 10 -3.73 -35.03 9.29
C SER A 10 -4.81 -36.07 9.03
N ALA A 11 -4.96 -37.02 9.93
CA ALA A 11 -5.99 -38.04 9.87
C ALA A 11 -6.84 -38.00 11.14
N GLN A 12 -8.11 -38.41 11.01
CA GLN A 12 -9.01 -38.61 12.14
C GLN A 12 -9.65 -39.99 12.03
N GLU A 13 -9.74 -40.70 13.15
CA GLU A 13 -10.35 -42.00 13.25
C GLU A 13 -11.20 -42.13 14.50
N THR A 14 -12.29 -42.89 14.39
CA THR A 14 -13.18 -43.21 15.50
C THR A 14 -13.31 -44.73 15.60
N PHE A 15 -13.17 -45.28 16.79
CA PHE A 15 -13.29 -46.71 17.07
C PHE A 15 -13.71 -46.96 18.53
N GLU A 16 -14.36 -48.09 18.80
CA GLU A 16 -14.73 -48.49 20.16
C GLU A 16 -13.63 -49.32 20.82
N VAL A 17 -13.45 -49.14 22.13
CA VAL A 17 -12.55 -49.94 22.96
C VAL A 17 -13.32 -50.54 24.14
N GLU A 18 -13.01 -51.79 24.48
CA GLU A 18 -13.55 -52.50 25.65
C GLU A 18 -12.41 -53.30 26.30
N GLY A 19 -12.03 -52.90 27.51
CA GLY A 19 -11.03 -53.55 28.34
C GLY A 19 -11.54 -54.81 29.01
N ASP A 20 -10.67 -55.80 29.17
CA ASP A 20 -10.97 -57.07 29.84
C ASP A 20 -10.62 -57.07 31.34
N GLY A 21 -10.11 -55.95 31.86
CA GLY A 21 -9.68 -55.77 33.25
C GLY A 21 -8.37 -56.47 33.62
N GLU A 22 -7.73 -57.16 32.67
CA GLU A 22 -6.48 -57.91 32.90
C GLU A 22 -5.33 -57.41 32.01
N ASN A 23 -5.63 -56.96 30.79
CA ASN A 23 -4.66 -56.58 29.78
C ASN A 23 -4.89 -55.17 29.24
N LYS A 24 -3.81 -54.49 28.89
CA LYS A 24 -3.90 -53.18 28.20
C LYS A 24 -4.51 -53.36 26.81
N VAL A 25 -5.42 -52.46 26.46
CA VAL A 25 -6.07 -52.46 25.14
C VAL A 25 -5.15 -51.78 24.13
N THR A 26 -4.99 -52.38 22.95
CA THR A 26 -4.20 -51.82 21.85
C THR A 26 -5.03 -51.72 20.58
N TYR A 27 -4.84 -50.64 19.83
CA TYR A 27 -5.49 -50.42 18.54
C TYR A 27 -4.47 -49.97 17.50
N GLN A 28 -4.64 -50.43 16.26
CA GLN A 28 -3.79 -50.06 15.14
C GLN A 28 -4.54 -49.05 14.26
N LEU A 29 -4.01 -47.83 14.20
CA LEU A 29 -4.53 -46.76 13.35
C LEU A 29 -4.39 -47.14 11.87
N LYS A 30 -5.29 -46.63 11.03
CA LYS A 30 -5.28 -46.88 9.58
C LYS A 30 -3.99 -46.42 8.91
N HIS A 31 -3.38 -45.34 9.38
CA HIS A 31 -2.11 -44.84 8.83
C HIS A 31 -0.91 -45.28 9.67
N ALA A 32 -0.05 -46.11 9.08
CA ALA A 32 1.30 -46.36 9.62
C ALA A 32 2.19 -45.13 9.35
N ASN A 33 3.16 -44.82 10.23
CA ASN A 33 4.00 -43.62 10.21
C ASN A 33 3.31 -42.36 10.76
N VAL A 34 3.10 -42.32 12.08
CA VAL A 34 2.49 -41.20 12.81
C VAL A 34 3.55 -40.34 13.49
N LYS A 35 3.36 -39.02 13.48
CA LYS A 35 4.19 -38.09 14.24
C LYS A 35 3.71 -38.04 15.69
N VAL A 36 4.34 -38.83 16.54
CA VAL A 36 4.03 -38.89 17.98
C VAL A 36 4.18 -37.51 18.64
N GLY A 37 3.24 -37.16 19.51
CA GLY A 37 3.09 -35.84 20.13
C GLY A 37 2.28 -34.83 19.31
N SER A 38 1.67 -35.25 18.19
CA SER A 38 0.73 -34.42 17.41
C SER A 38 -0.73 -34.81 17.60
N GLU A 39 -0.96 -35.93 18.27
CA GLU A 39 -2.26 -36.53 18.46
C GLU A 39 -3.12 -35.80 19.48
N THR A 40 -4.43 -35.83 19.26
CA THR A 40 -5.47 -35.47 20.23
C THR A 40 -6.39 -36.68 20.32
N VAL A 41 -6.59 -37.20 21.53
CA VAL A 41 -7.39 -38.40 21.81
C VAL A 41 -8.54 -38.00 22.71
N ILE A 42 -9.76 -38.37 22.32
CA ILE A 42 -10.99 -38.14 23.07
C ILE A 42 -11.59 -39.51 23.36
N ILE A 43 -11.96 -39.78 24.61
CA ILE A 43 -12.61 -41.02 25.04
C ILE A 43 -13.96 -40.63 25.64
N ASP A 44 -15.06 -41.14 25.07
CA ASP A 44 -16.44 -40.84 25.48
C ASP A 44 -16.74 -39.33 25.61
N GLY A 45 -16.17 -38.53 24.71
CA GLY A 45 -16.37 -37.08 24.66
C GLY A 45 -15.50 -36.26 25.62
N PHE A 46 -14.54 -36.87 26.31
CA PHE A 46 -13.56 -36.19 27.18
C PHE A 46 -12.14 -36.33 26.62
N ASP A 47 -11.36 -35.24 26.67
CA ASP A 47 -9.96 -35.25 26.26
C ASP A 47 -9.14 -36.19 27.17
N ALA A 48 -8.42 -37.13 26.56
CA ALA A 48 -7.54 -38.05 27.27
C ALA A 48 -6.20 -37.38 27.59
N GLU A 49 -5.72 -37.55 28.82
CA GLU A 49 -4.43 -37.03 29.25
C GLU A 49 -3.27 -37.85 28.62
N PRO A 50 -2.10 -37.25 28.34
CA PRO A 50 -1.00 -37.94 27.65
C PRO A 50 -0.43 -39.16 28.37
N ASP A 51 -0.70 -39.34 29.67
CA ASP A 51 -0.31 -40.51 30.45
C ASP A 51 -1.36 -41.64 30.44
N GLU A 52 -2.56 -41.41 29.89
CA GLU A 52 -3.63 -42.40 29.78
C GLU A 52 -3.43 -43.34 28.59
N TYR A 53 -2.58 -42.98 27.62
CA TYR A 53 -2.26 -43.81 26.47
C TYR A 53 -0.77 -43.73 26.07
N THR A 54 -0.38 -44.53 25.09
CA THR A 54 0.94 -44.45 24.46
C THR A 54 0.78 -44.70 22.97
N LEU A 55 1.15 -43.72 22.15
CA LEU A 55 1.17 -43.82 20.70
C LEU A 55 2.59 -44.06 20.19
N THR A 56 2.73 -45.01 19.28
CA THR A 56 4.02 -45.36 18.67
C THR A 56 4.08 -44.88 17.21
N PRO A 57 5.28 -44.60 16.66
CA PRO A 57 5.40 -44.05 15.30
C PRO A 57 4.85 -44.94 14.18
N ASN A 58 4.67 -46.24 14.41
CA ASN A 58 4.02 -47.14 13.46
C ASN A 58 2.47 -47.09 13.53
N GLY A 59 1.89 -46.19 14.34
CA GLY A 59 0.44 -46.00 14.47
C GLY A 59 -0.24 -46.96 15.43
N THR A 60 0.49 -47.64 16.34
CA THR A 60 -0.15 -48.43 17.40
C THR A 60 -0.38 -47.56 18.64
N ILE A 61 -1.65 -47.39 19.03
CA ILE A 61 -2.04 -46.76 20.30
C ILE A 61 -2.32 -47.84 21.34
N THR A 62 -1.82 -47.64 22.56
CA THR A 62 -2.03 -48.53 23.71
C THR A 62 -2.65 -47.71 24.84
N PHE A 63 -3.80 -48.13 25.37
CA PHE A 63 -4.41 -47.48 26.52
C PHE A 63 -3.84 -48.08 27.80
N ASN A 64 -3.50 -47.21 28.76
CA ASN A 64 -2.82 -47.62 29.98
C ASN A 64 -3.78 -48.18 31.03
N ASP A 65 -5.05 -47.76 30.99
CA ASP A 65 -6.14 -48.33 31.78
C ASP A 65 -6.65 -49.65 31.14
N VAL A 66 -6.76 -50.69 31.96
CA VAL A 66 -7.21 -52.03 31.55
C VAL A 66 -8.74 -52.19 31.62
N ASP A 67 -9.42 -51.25 32.27
CA ASP A 67 -10.88 -51.20 32.40
C ASP A 67 -11.51 -50.13 31.46
N ILE A 68 -10.75 -49.63 30.48
CA ILE A 68 -11.22 -48.63 29.53
C ILE A 68 -12.43 -49.14 28.71
N PHE A 69 -13.48 -48.33 28.62
CA PHE A 69 -14.65 -48.62 27.81
C PHE A 69 -15.16 -47.32 27.19
N GLY A 70 -15.51 -47.34 25.90
CA GLY A 70 -16.09 -46.18 25.24
C GLY A 70 -15.73 -46.03 23.76
N GLU A 71 -16.29 -44.99 23.14
CA GLU A 71 -15.90 -44.55 21.81
C GLU A 71 -14.65 -43.66 21.91
N VAL A 72 -13.63 -43.99 21.13
CA VAL A 72 -12.39 -43.22 21.02
C VAL A 72 -12.38 -42.48 19.69
N GLU A 73 -12.22 -41.17 19.75
CA GLU A 73 -11.88 -40.34 18.61
C GLU A 73 -10.42 -39.90 18.71
N ILE A 74 -9.63 -40.13 17.67
CA ILE A 74 -8.24 -39.68 17.61
C ILE A 74 -7.99 -38.88 16.33
N ALA A 75 -7.39 -37.71 16.47
CA ALA A 75 -6.84 -36.90 15.38
C ALA A 75 -5.32 -36.84 15.50
N TYR A 76 -4.58 -37.01 14.41
CA TYR A 76 -3.10 -37.08 14.44
C TYR A 76 -2.44 -36.66 13.11
N GLU A 77 -1.19 -36.20 13.13
CA GLU A 77 -0.41 -35.92 11.91
C GLU A 77 0.29 -37.18 11.38
N THR A 78 0.19 -37.42 10.06
CA THR A 78 0.93 -38.48 9.39
C THR A 78 2.34 -38.03 8.99
N GLY A 79 3.29 -38.96 8.96
CA GLY A 79 4.66 -38.76 8.51
C GLY A 79 4.84 -38.87 6.99
N TYR A 80 3.76 -39.03 6.23
CA TYR A 80 3.80 -39.11 4.78
C TYR A 80 4.08 -37.73 4.16
N ARG A 81 4.99 -37.69 3.18
CA ARG A 81 5.17 -36.51 2.32
C ARG A 81 4.23 -36.65 1.13
N PRO A 82 3.28 -35.73 0.90
CA PRO A 82 2.47 -35.76 -0.30
C PRO A 82 3.37 -35.51 -1.51
N VAL A 83 3.67 -36.58 -2.24
CA VAL A 83 4.52 -36.56 -3.45
C VAL A 83 3.78 -36.03 -4.68
N LEU A 84 2.48 -35.73 -4.57
CA LEU A 84 1.63 -35.18 -5.64
C LEU A 84 0.65 -34.14 -5.05
N GLN A 85 1.14 -32.95 -4.71
CA GLN A 85 0.24 -31.82 -4.45
C GLN A 85 -0.41 -31.36 -5.76
N THR A 86 -1.73 -31.20 -5.76
CA THR A 86 -2.44 -30.54 -6.87
C THR A 86 -2.07 -29.06 -6.89
N HIS A 87 -1.95 -28.48 -8.10
CA HIS A 87 -1.61 -27.07 -8.25
C HIS A 87 -2.59 -26.16 -7.48
N PRO A 88 -2.11 -25.17 -6.71
CA PRO A 88 -2.97 -24.17 -6.10
C PRO A 88 -3.83 -23.47 -7.16
N HIS A 89 -5.08 -23.14 -6.83
CA HIS A 89 -5.98 -22.39 -7.70
C HIS A 89 -6.11 -22.93 -9.13
N ARG A 90 -6.12 -24.27 -9.27
CA ARG A 90 -6.22 -24.96 -10.56
C ARG A 90 -7.40 -24.47 -11.42
N ASP A 91 -8.51 -24.12 -10.78
CA ASP A 91 -9.74 -23.59 -11.38
C ASP A 91 -9.53 -22.25 -12.09
N VAL A 92 -8.52 -21.48 -11.69
CA VAL A 92 -8.20 -20.18 -12.30
C VAL A 92 -6.89 -20.27 -13.08
N LEU A 93 -5.79 -20.64 -12.43
CA LEU A 93 -4.46 -20.59 -13.04
C LEU A 93 -4.34 -21.54 -14.22
N LEU A 94 -4.75 -22.81 -14.11
CA LEU A 94 -4.68 -23.76 -15.22
C LEU A 94 -5.82 -23.62 -16.23
N ALA A 95 -6.95 -23.00 -15.84
CA ALA A 95 -8.00 -22.65 -16.77
C ALA A 95 -7.57 -21.51 -17.71
N LYS A 96 -6.86 -20.51 -17.17
CA LYS A 96 -6.31 -19.39 -17.95
C LYS A 96 -4.99 -19.76 -18.65
N HIS A 97 -4.19 -20.64 -18.05
CA HIS A 97 -2.90 -21.13 -18.56
C HIS A 97 -2.93 -22.65 -18.77
N PRO A 98 -3.62 -23.13 -19.82
CA PRO A 98 -3.72 -24.56 -20.07
C PRO A 98 -2.34 -25.17 -20.36
N VAL A 99 -2.02 -26.27 -19.67
CA VAL A 99 -0.68 -26.87 -19.62
C VAL A 99 -0.21 -27.37 -21.00
N ASP A 100 -1.12 -27.79 -21.87
CA ASP A 100 -0.81 -28.18 -23.25
C ASP A 100 -0.32 -27.01 -24.13
N ARG A 101 -0.65 -25.77 -23.75
CA ARG A 101 -0.15 -24.55 -24.41
C ARG A 101 1.05 -23.94 -23.68
N PHE A 102 0.98 -23.87 -22.35
CA PHE A 102 1.98 -23.16 -21.55
C PHE A 102 3.14 -24.04 -21.10
N GLY A 103 2.91 -25.34 -20.87
CA GLY A 103 3.88 -26.19 -20.18
C GLY A 103 4.13 -25.72 -18.74
N CYS A 104 5.11 -26.33 -18.07
CA CYS A 104 5.41 -26.02 -16.66
C CYS A 104 6.52 -24.98 -16.49
N THR A 105 7.44 -24.89 -17.45
CA THR A 105 8.64 -24.07 -17.30
C THR A 105 8.40 -22.57 -17.39
N PRO A 106 7.40 -22.05 -18.12
CA PRO A 106 7.17 -20.62 -18.11
C PRO A 106 6.76 -20.06 -16.75
N CYS A 107 6.08 -20.87 -15.93
CA CYS A 107 5.65 -20.51 -14.59
C CYS A 107 6.74 -20.81 -13.55
N HIS A 108 7.26 -22.04 -13.53
CA HIS A 108 8.16 -22.49 -12.46
C HIS A 108 9.66 -22.33 -12.77
N GLY A 109 10.06 -21.98 -14.00
CA GLY A 109 11.47 -22.07 -14.43
C GLY A 109 11.90 -23.51 -14.74
N GLY A 110 13.20 -23.82 -14.60
CA GLY A 110 13.76 -25.14 -14.90
C GLY A 110 14.09 -25.38 -16.38
N GLN A 111 14.27 -26.66 -16.76
CA GLN A 111 14.69 -27.06 -18.11
C GLN A 111 13.63 -27.93 -18.80
N GLY A 112 12.89 -27.32 -19.72
CA GLY A 112 11.84 -27.99 -20.47
C GLY A 112 12.36 -29.05 -21.45
N GLN A 113 13.64 -28.98 -21.82
CA GLN A 113 14.28 -29.96 -22.71
C GLN A 113 14.86 -31.17 -21.97
N ALA A 114 14.76 -31.21 -20.65
CA ALA A 114 15.33 -32.29 -19.86
C ALA A 114 14.53 -33.60 -20.03
N LEU A 115 15.25 -34.71 -20.20
CA LEU A 115 14.65 -36.03 -20.45
C LEU A 115 14.18 -36.77 -19.18
N THR A 116 14.43 -36.20 -17.99
CA THR A 116 14.00 -36.79 -16.71
C THR A 116 13.46 -35.70 -15.80
N ALA A 117 12.47 -36.02 -14.97
CA ALA A 117 11.92 -35.08 -13.98
C ALA A 117 13.00 -34.60 -12.99
N LYS A 118 13.93 -35.50 -12.63
CA LYS A 118 15.07 -35.19 -11.78
C LYS A 118 16.00 -34.14 -12.40
N ALA A 119 16.25 -34.25 -13.69
CA ALA A 119 16.98 -33.23 -14.43
C ALA A 119 16.12 -31.96 -14.55
N ALA A 120 14.89 -32.02 -15.07
CA ALA A 120 14.01 -30.86 -15.28
C ALA A 120 13.86 -29.95 -14.04
N HIS A 121 13.84 -30.55 -12.84
CA HIS A 121 13.71 -29.87 -11.56
C HIS A 121 15.02 -29.62 -10.79
N ALA A 122 16.19 -29.89 -11.39
CA ALA A 122 17.51 -29.66 -10.79
C ALA A 122 17.76 -30.35 -9.41
N LEU A 123 17.12 -31.49 -9.12
CA LEU A 123 17.08 -32.12 -7.77
C LEU A 123 18.41 -32.67 -7.23
N THR A 124 19.51 -32.66 -7.98
CA THR A 124 20.79 -33.23 -7.48
C THR A 124 22.07 -32.51 -7.88
N HIS A 125 22.04 -31.48 -8.73
CA HIS A 125 23.23 -30.71 -9.14
C HIS A 125 22.73 -29.40 -9.78
N ALA A 126 22.26 -28.47 -8.95
CA ALA A 126 21.78 -27.16 -9.40
C ALA A 126 22.93 -26.16 -9.67
N GLU A 127 24.16 -26.47 -9.23
CA GLU A 127 25.39 -25.64 -9.34
C GLU A 127 25.76 -25.20 -10.77
N TYR A 128 25.20 -25.82 -11.82
CA TYR A 128 25.48 -25.46 -13.22
C TYR A 128 24.22 -25.11 -14.04
N TRP A 129 23.10 -24.81 -13.39
CA TRP A 129 21.83 -24.51 -14.07
C TRP A 129 21.68 -23.01 -14.33
N LEU A 130 21.69 -22.63 -15.61
CA LEU A 130 21.45 -21.23 -16.03
C LEU A 130 20.03 -20.73 -15.71
N THR A 131 19.05 -21.65 -15.58
CA THR A 131 17.65 -21.33 -15.25
C THR A 131 17.09 -22.34 -14.25
N PRO A 132 17.36 -22.19 -12.94
CA PRO A 132 16.85 -23.11 -11.92
C PRO A 132 15.32 -23.05 -11.82
N VAL A 133 14.72 -24.04 -11.17
CA VAL A 133 13.31 -23.96 -10.78
C VAL A 133 13.18 -22.91 -9.69
N LEU A 134 12.33 -21.92 -9.94
CA LEU A 134 12.03 -20.86 -8.99
C LEU A 134 11.37 -21.44 -7.74
N GLY A 135 11.83 -21.00 -6.58
CA GLY A 135 11.37 -21.54 -5.30
C GLY A 135 12.06 -22.82 -4.86
N MET A 136 13.05 -23.31 -5.60
CA MET A 136 13.98 -24.32 -5.11
C MET A 136 15.32 -23.68 -4.75
N ASP A 137 15.90 -24.16 -3.65
CA ASP A 137 17.26 -23.86 -3.23
C ASP A 137 18.28 -24.42 -4.24
N GLU A 138 19.20 -23.56 -4.65
CA GLU A 138 20.17 -23.80 -5.71
C GLU A 138 21.31 -24.76 -5.29
N HIS A 139 21.44 -25.08 -4.00
CA HIS A 139 22.48 -25.98 -3.49
C HIS A 139 21.93 -27.37 -3.14
N THR A 140 20.71 -27.44 -2.62
CA THR A 140 20.08 -28.64 -2.09
C THR A 140 19.01 -29.22 -3.02
N GLY A 141 18.51 -28.42 -3.98
CA GLY A 141 17.39 -28.80 -4.83
C GLY A 141 16.07 -28.98 -4.07
N ARG A 142 15.94 -28.36 -2.89
CA ARG A 142 14.75 -28.43 -2.02
C ARG A 142 14.13 -27.06 -1.89
N THR A 143 12.82 -26.99 -1.71
CA THR A 143 12.13 -25.72 -1.46
C THR A 143 12.42 -25.23 -0.04
N SER A 144 12.76 -23.96 0.12
CA SER A 144 12.76 -23.27 1.42
C SER A 144 11.57 -22.30 1.49
N GLU A 145 11.11 -21.95 2.69
CA GLU A 145 10.08 -20.91 2.84
C GLU A 145 10.56 -19.56 2.27
N GLU A 146 11.86 -19.29 2.32
CA GLU A 146 12.46 -18.06 1.79
C GLU A 146 12.39 -17.97 0.27
N THR A 147 12.49 -19.10 -0.43
CA THR A 147 12.54 -19.12 -1.90
C THR A 147 11.17 -19.30 -2.54
N LYS A 148 10.19 -19.85 -1.81
CA LYS A 148 8.86 -20.24 -2.31
C LYS A 148 8.15 -19.13 -3.12
N GLY A 149 8.29 -17.87 -2.72
CA GLY A 149 7.71 -16.71 -3.41
C GLY A 149 8.29 -16.42 -4.80
N TYR A 150 9.51 -16.88 -5.11
CA TYR A 150 10.15 -16.59 -6.40
C TYR A 150 9.38 -17.12 -7.60
N MET A 151 8.53 -18.14 -7.44
CA MET A 151 7.67 -18.63 -8.52
C MET A 151 6.80 -17.51 -9.11
N GLU A 152 6.38 -16.54 -8.30
CA GLU A 152 5.57 -15.40 -8.73
C GLU A 152 6.32 -14.48 -9.71
N SER A 153 7.66 -14.43 -9.64
CA SER A 153 8.48 -13.54 -10.50
C SER A 153 8.28 -13.79 -11.99
N ASN A 154 7.95 -15.01 -12.39
CA ASN A 154 7.72 -15.35 -13.79
C ASN A 154 6.37 -14.85 -14.33
N CYS A 155 5.38 -14.57 -13.47
CA CYS A 155 4.06 -14.11 -13.92
C CYS A 155 4.18 -12.79 -14.72
N ARG A 156 5.07 -11.89 -14.30
CA ARG A 156 5.29 -10.59 -14.95
C ARG A 156 5.82 -10.70 -16.38
N ARG A 157 6.51 -11.79 -16.72
CA ARG A 157 7.08 -11.98 -18.07
C ARG A 157 6.02 -12.08 -19.17
N CYS A 158 4.77 -12.36 -18.79
CA CYS A 158 3.61 -12.31 -19.68
C CYS A 158 2.61 -11.22 -19.29
N HIS A 159 2.60 -10.79 -18.03
CA HIS A 159 1.69 -9.76 -17.48
C HIS A 159 2.41 -8.43 -17.20
N ASP A 160 3.28 -7.99 -18.11
CA ASP A 160 3.96 -6.71 -17.93
C ASP A 160 2.95 -5.54 -17.89
N GLY A 161 3.28 -4.50 -17.12
CA GLY A 161 2.41 -3.35 -16.92
C GLY A 161 1.26 -3.54 -15.93
N VAL A 162 0.99 -4.76 -15.45
CA VAL A 162 -0.11 -5.05 -14.52
C VAL A 162 0.31 -4.73 -13.08
N MET A 163 -0.49 -3.93 -12.38
CA MET A 163 -0.21 -3.56 -10.99
C MET A 163 -0.51 -4.68 -9.99
N MET A 164 -1.58 -5.43 -10.24
CA MET A 164 -2.02 -6.53 -9.39
C MET A 164 -2.56 -7.66 -10.28
N LEU A 165 -2.17 -8.91 -10.01
CA LEU A 165 -2.68 -10.07 -10.72
C LEU A 165 -3.97 -10.56 -10.08
N ASP A 166 -4.98 -9.68 -10.07
CA ASP A 166 -6.27 -9.95 -9.47
C ASP A 166 -7.21 -10.71 -10.41
N TYR A 167 -7.95 -11.65 -9.83
CA TYR A 167 -9.10 -12.26 -10.49
C TYR A 167 -10.25 -12.40 -9.51
N THR A 168 -11.42 -11.95 -9.94
CA THR A 168 -12.66 -12.10 -9.19
C THR A 168 -13.21 -13.49 -9.45
N ASN A 169 -13.34 -14.29 -8.40
CA ASN A 169 -13.93 -15.61 -8.50
C ASN A 169 -15.40 -15.50 -8.94
N PRO A 170 -15.81 -16.07 -10.08
CA PRO A 170 -17.17 -15.94 -10.58
C PRO A 170 -18.21 -16.67 -9.72
N HIS A 171 -17.78 -17.54 -8.80
CA HIS A 171 -18.66 -18.28 -7.90
C HIS A 171 -18.83 -17.59 -6.54
N THR A 172 -17.78 -16.96 -6.00
CA THR A 172 -17.82 -16.29 -4.68
C THR A 172 -17.92 -14.77 -4.78
N GLY A 173 -17.59 -14.18 -5.93
CA GLY A 173 -17.47 -12.72 -6.09
C GLY A 173 -16.23 -12.14 -5.43
N GLU A 174 -15.40 -12.95 -4.77
CA GLU A 174 -14.22 -12.49 -4.05
C GLU A 174 -13.06 -12.22 -5.01
N ARG A 175 -12.41 -11.08 -4.81
CA ARG A 175 -11.20 -10.68 -5.52
C ARG A 175 -9.98 -11.28 -4.82
N GLN A 176 -9.12 -11.94 -5.58
CA GLN A 176 -7.87 -12.51 -5.05
C GLN A 176 -6.69 -12.10 -5.92
N ASP A 177 -5.58 -11.65 -5.30
CA ASP A 177 -4.29 -11.48 -5.96
C ASP A 177 -3.52 -12.81 -5.99
N TYR A 178 -3.14 -13.26 -7.18
CA TYR A 178 -2.43 -14.52 -7.41
C TYR A 178 -0.90 -14.41 -7.33
N ALA A 179 -0.36 -13.20 -7.21
CA ALA A 179 1.08 -12.96 -7.02
C ALA A 179 1.34 -11.85 -5.99
N PRO A 180 0.91 -12.04 -4.72
CA PRO A 180 0.96 -11.00 -3.71
C PRO A 180 2.38 -10.54 -3.37
N ASN A 181 3.39 -11.41 -3.44
CA ASN A 181 4.79 -11.00 -3.22
C ASN A 181 5.32 -10.17 -4.39
N LEU A 182 4.94 -10.51 -5.62
CA LEU A 182 5.30 -9.71 -6.80
C LEU A 182 4.60 -8.34 -6.78
N THR A 183 3.29 -8.30 -6.48
CA THR A 183 2.51 -7.06 -6.33
C THR A 183 3.11 -6.18 -5.24
N LYS A 184 3.40 -6.76 -4.07
CA LYS A 184 4.05 -6.06 -2.96
C LYS A 184 5.44 -5.56 -3.33
N GLY A 185 6.25 -6.37 -4.01
CA GLY A 185 7.57 -5.98 -4.51
C GLY A 185 7.50 -4.79 -5.46
N LEU A 186 6.53 -4.77 -6.37
CA LEU A 186 6.28 -3.63 -7.27
C LEU A 186 5.93 -2.36 -6.48
N ALA A 187 4.98 -2.46 -5.55
CA ALA A 187 4.60 -1.32 -4.70
C ALA A 187 5.79 -0.76 -3.92
N LEU A 188 6.58 -1.63 -3.28
CA LEU A 188 7.79 -1.23 -2.54
C LEU A 188 8.85 -0.59 -3.45
N PHE A 189 9.04 -1.08 -4.67
CA PHE A 189 10.02 -0.52 -5.60
C PHE A 189 9.67 0.93 -6.00
N GLU A 190 8.37 1.20 -6.18
CA GLU A 190 7.85 2.56 -6.44
C GLU A 190 7.91 3.43 -5.17
N ASP A 191 7.45 2.91 -4.04
CA ASP A 191 7.30 3.65 -2.77
C ASP A 191 8.65 3.98 -2.10
N LEU A 192 9.68 3.16 -2.31
CA LEU A 192 11.05 3.44 -1.87
C LEU A 192 11.85 4.25 -2.90
N GLY A 193 11.30 4.49 -4.09
CA GLY A 193 11.94 5.28 -5.13
C GLY A 193 13.15 4.61 -5.78
N CYS A 194 13.19 3.27 -5.84
CA CYS A 194 14.32 2.54 -6.43
C CYS A 194 14.56 2.93 -7.89
N HIS A 195 13.48 3.25 -8.64
CA HIS A 195 13.53 3.76 -10.01
C HIS A 195 14.25 5.10 -10.16
N GLY A 196 14.35 5.90 -9.09
CA GLY A 196 15.02 7.20 -9.11
C GLY A 196 16.53 7.08 -9.30
N CYS A 197 17.13 6.05 -8.68
CA CYS A 197 18.56 5.78 -8.77
C CYS A 197 18.90 4.70 -9.80
N HIS A 198 18.04 3.70 -9.99
CA HIS A 198 18.30 2.57 -10.90
C HIS A 198 17.57 2.74 -12.23
N ALA A 199 18.27 2.49 -13.34
CA ALA A 199 17.61 2.25 -14.60
C ALA A 199 16.89 0.89 -14.55
N VAL A 200 15.77 0.78 -15.27
CA VAL A 200 14.94 -0.43 -15.38
C VAL A 200 14.49 -0.54 -16.83
N GLU A 201 15.46 -0.48 -17.75
CA GLU A 201 15.16 -0.49 -19.19
C GLU A 201 14.36 -1.76 -19.55
N GLY A 202 13.29 -1.58 -20.34
CA GLY A 202 12.41 -2.68 -20.76
C GLY A 202 11.23 -2.98 -19.82
N TYR A 203 11.00 -2.17 -18.78
CA TYR A 203 9.88 -2.33 -17.83
C TYR A 203 8.92 -1.15 -17.89
N SER A 204 7.93 -1.21 -18.78
CA SER A 204 7.04 -0.07 -19.05
C SER A 204 6.18 0.35 -17.86
N ALA A 205 5.91 -0.58 -16.93
CA ALA A 205 5.16 -0.28 -15.71
C ALA A 205 5.92 0.67 -14.75
N LEU A 206 7.23 0.79 -14.93
CA LEU A 206 8.13 1.59 -14.08
C LEU A 206 8.70 2.80 -14.83
N GLU A 207 8.20 3.07 -16.04
CA GLU A 207 8.54 4.26 -16.81
C GLU A 207 7.71 5.45 -16.34
N ASN A 208 8.31 6.65 -16.32
CA ASN A 208 7.64 7.92 -15.99
C ASN A 208 6.93 7.94 -14.63
N ILE A 209 7.45 7.21 -13.64
CA ILE A 209 6.98 7.34 -12.26
C ILE A 209 7.49 8.66 -11.69
N ASP A 210 6.59 9.37 -11.00
CA ASP A 210 6.92 10.59 -10.28
C ASP A 210 8.05 10.35 -9.26
N LYS A 211 8.70 11.45 -8.87
CA LYS A 211 9.72 11.41 -7.82
C LYS A 211 9.07 11.14 -6.47
N THR A 212 9.60 10.16 -5.74
CA THR A 212 9.08 9.74 -4.43
C THR A 212 9.32 10.77 -3.34
N GLY A 213 10.44 11.48 -3.38
CA GLY A 213 10.82 12.50 -2.40
C GLY A 213 10.17 13.86 -2.70
N PRO A 214 9.85 14.66 -1.68
CA PRO A 214 9.29 16.00 -1.87
C PRO A 214 10.25 16.91 -2.63
N SER A 215 9.71 17.96 -3.26
CA SER A 215 10.54 19.00 -3.84
C SER A 215 11.41 19.69 -2.79
N LEU A 216 12.70 19.84 -3.10
CA LEU A 216 13.66 20.59 -2.26
C LEU A 216 13.91 22.00 -2.77
N ALA A 217 13.27 22.41 -3.88
CA ALA A 217 13.49 23.70 -4.54
C ALA A 217 13.30 24.92 -3.63
N LYS A 218 12.58 24.78 -2.52
CA LYS A 218 12.31 25.84 -1.53
C LYS A 218 12.54 25.37 -0.09
N VAL A 219 13.37 24.35 0.12
CA VAL A 219 13.52 23.72 1.45
C VAL A 219 14.08 24.68 2.49
N GLY A 220 14.97 25.60 2.10
CA GLY A 220 15.56 26.62 2.97
C GLY A 220 14.55 27.62 3.54
N SER A 221 13.39 27.81 2.90
CA SER A 221 12.28 28.64 3.42
C SER A 221 11.28 27.83 4.25
N LYS A 222 11.30 26.49 4.14
CA LYS A 222 10.43 25.58 4.90
C LYS A 222 10.96 25.28 6.28
N VAL A 223 12.26 25.01 6.38
CA VAL A 223 12.88 24.62 7.65
C VAL A 223 13.18 25.84 8.50
N GLN A 224 12.96 25.75 9.81
CA GLN A 224 13.22 26.88 10.72
C GLN A 224 14.72 27.17 10.88
N ASP A 225 15.56 26.13 10.82
CA ASP A 225 17.00 26.21 11.01
C ASP A 225 17.72 25.09 10.24
N ILE A 226 19.03 25.28 10.02
CA ILE A 226 19.88 24.32 9.31
C ILE A 226 20.16 23.05 10.14
N ALA A 227 20.10 23.14 11.47
CA ALA A 227 20.37 22.00 12.34
C ALA A 227 19.30 20.91 12.19
N TRP A 228 18.05 21.30 11.90
CA TRP A 228 17.00 20.35 11.53
C TRP A 228 17.36 19.60 10.24
N LEU A 229 17.86 20.29 9.21
CA LEU A 229 18.31 19.67 7.95
C LEU A 229 19.46 18.71 8.18
N GLU A 230 20.47 19.11 8.96
CA GLU A 230 21.61 18.27 9.33
C GLU A 230 21.14 16.99 10.03
N SER A 231 20.24 17.10 11.01
CA SER A 231 19.69 15.96 11.73
C SER A 231 18.88 15.04 10.81
N TRP A 232 18.03 15.60 9.95
CA TRP A 232 17.21 14.84 9.01
C TRP A 232 18.06 14.07 7.98
N ILE A 233 19.08 14.71 7.42
CA ILE A 233 19.97 14.08 6.43
C ILE A 233 20.82 12.97 7.08
N LYS A 234 21.24 13.17 8.34
CA LYS A 234 22.06 12.20 9.05
C LYS A 234 21.28 10.96 9.50
N LYS A 235 20.09 11.16 10.08
CA LYS A 235 19.32 10.10 10.74
C LYS A 235 17.80 10.37 10.65
N PRO A 236 17.19 10.25 9.47
CA PRO A 236 15.79 10.61 9.25
C PRO A 236 14.83 9.80 10.15
N GLU A 237 15.15 8.53 10.43
CA GLU A 237 14.37 7.65 11.31
C GLU A 237 14.28 8.13 12.77
N ALA A 238 15.19 9.01 13.21
CA ALA A 238 15.11 9.63 14.52
C ALA A 238 13.94 10.64 14.61
N TYR A 239 13.59 11.28 13.50
CA TYR A 239 12.47 12.21 13.42
C TYR A 239 11.17 11.51 13.05
N LEU A 240 11.21 10.63 12.04
CA LEU A 240 10.07 9.87 11.54
C LEU A 240 10.46 8.39 11.40
N PRO A 241 10.12 7.52 12.37
CA PRO A 241 10.58 6.12 12.40
C PRO A 241 10.31 5.33 11.11
N ASP A 242 9.10 5.46 10.54
CA ASP A 242 8.66 4.74 9.34
C ASP A 242 8.91 5.54 8.04
N THR A 243 9.93 6.40 8.02
CA THR A 243 10.24 7.21 6.84
C THR A 243 10.82 6.38 5.69
N THR A 244 10.40 6.72 4.47
CA THR A 244 11.01 6.19 3.24
C THR A 244 12.33 6.87 2.88
N MET A 245 12.70 7.99 3.53
CA MET A 245 14.00 8.64 3.35
C MET A 245 15.10 7.70 3.88
N PRO A 246 16.00 7.19 3.04
CA PRO A 246 16.95 6.19 3.48
C PRO A 246 18.16 6.84 4.16
N ASN A 247 18.91 6.04 4.91
CA ASN A 247 20.10 6.47 5.63
C ASN A 247 21.36 6.28 4.75
N PHE A 248 21.98 7.40 4.38
CA PHE A 248 23.22 7.44 3.59
C PHE A 248 24.51 7.37 4.44
N PHE A 249 24.43 7.55 5.77
CA PHE A 249 25.58 7.76 6.66
C PHE A 249 25.48 6.91 7.95
N PRO A 250 25.92 5.65 7.95
CA PRO A 250 25.70 4.71 9.06
C PRO A 250 26.57 4.92 10.31
N ALA A 251 27.74 5.54 10.19
CA ALA A 251 28.69 5.62 11.29
C ALA A 251 28.16 6.46 12.47
N ASP A 252 28.49 6.07 13.70
CA ASP A 252 28.18 6.84 14.91
C ASP A 252 29.03 8.13 14.92
N GLY A 253 28.42 9.24 14.50
CA GLY A 253 29.08 10.53 14.34
C GLY A 253 28.90 11.13 12.94
N MET A 254 29.30 12.39 12.77
CA MET A 254 29.20 13.06 11.46
C MET A 254 30.22 12.46 10.48
N SER A 255 29.77 12.03 9.30
CA SER A 255 30.65 11.51 8.25
C SER A 255 31.43 12.65 7.61
N GLN A 256 32.74 12.47 7.44
CA GLN A 256 33.60 13.42 6.74
C GLN A 256 34.33 12.80 5.55
N LEU A 257 34.56 13.62 4.53
CA LEU A 257 35.38 13.32 3.37
C LEU A 257 36.80 13.88 3.56
N VAL A 258 37.78 12.98 3.67
CA VAL A 258 39.20 13.28 3.84
C VAL A 258 39.91 13.22 2.49
N TYR A 259 40.52 14.34 2.11
CA TYR A 259 41.35 14.50 0.92
C TYR A 259 42.82 14.26 1.25
N LEU A 260 43.49 13.36 0.53
CA LEU A 260 44.88 12.99 0.76
C LEU A 260 45.81 13.61 -0.29
N LYS A 261 47.06 13.89 0.10
CA LYS A 261 48.06 14.51 -0.80
C LYS A 261 48.42 13.67 -2.02
N ASN A 262 48.22 12.36 -1.94
CA ASN A 262 48.43 11.44 -3.06
C ASN A 262 47.25 11.41 -4.05
N GLY A 263 46.25 12.28 -3.87
CA GLY A 263 45.03 12.32 -4.69
C GLY A 263 43.95 11.34 -4.24
N GLY A 264 44.20 10.52 -3.22
CA GLY A 264 43.20 9.64 -2.64
C GLY A 264 42.14 10.40 -1.85
N LYS A 265 40.95 9.81 -1.74
CA LYS A 265 39.89 10.27 -0.84
C LYS A 265 39.48 9.14 0.09
N ARG A 266 39.04 9.45 1.31
CA ARG A 266 38.43 8.48 2.23
C ARG A 266 37.26 9.13 2.98
N THR A 267 36.16 8.41 3.08
CA THR A 267 34.99 8.80 3.87
C THR A 267 35.00 8.05 5.20
N GLY A 268 34.56 8.70 6.28
CA GLY A 268 34.36 8.07 7.59
C GLY A 268 34.25 9.09 8.71
N VAL A 269 34.12 8.61 9.95
CA VAL A 269 34.15 9.46 11.15
C VAL A 269 35.60 9.79 11.49
N VAL A 270 35.88 11.08 11.61
CA VAL A 270 37.24 11.59 11.77
C VAL A 270 37.48 12.03 13.21
N THR A 271 38.44 11.36 13.86
CA THR A 271 38.96 11.76 15.16
C THR A 271 40.38 12.28 15.02
N LYS A 272 40.65 13.47 15.55
CA LYS A 272 42.01 14.01 15.63
C LYS A 272 42.63 13.67 17.00
N ASN A 273 43.75 12.98 16.99
CA ASN A 273 44.50 12.63 18.20
C ASN A 273 45.98 13.07 18.09
N ALA A 274 46.77 12.78 19.13
CA ALA A 274 48.19 13.17 19.17
C ALA A 274 49.06 12.51 18.08
N ASN A 275 48.60 11.40 17.50
CA ASN A 275 49.32 10.62 16.49
C ASN A 275 48.88 10.95 15.05
N GLY A 276 47.86 11.80 14.88
CA GLY A 276 47.37 12.26 13.58
C GLY A 276 45.85 12.23 13.46
N ILE A 277 45.38 11.91 12.26
CA ILE A 277 43.98 11.87 11.86
C ILE A 277 43.57 10.41 11.71
N VAL A 278 42.64 9.94 12.54
CA VAL A 278 42.03 8.61 12.43
C VAL A 278 40.72 8.75 11.70
N VAL A 279 40.53 7.94 10.66
CA VAL A 279 39.27 7.82 9.91
C VAL A 279 38.71 6.44 10.18
N GLU A 280 37.60 6.38 10.89
CA GLU A 280 36.81 5.17 11.10
C GLU A 280 35.78 5.06 9.97
N THR A 281 35.89 4.03 9.15
CA THR A 281 34.94 3.78 8.05
C THR A 281 33.67 3.10 8.55
N ASP A 282 32.64 3.09 7.72
CA ASP A 282 31.34 2.49 8.04
C ASP A 282 31.41 0.99 8.41
N ASP A 283 32.45 0.26 7.99
CA ASP A 283 32.70 -1.14 8.37
C ASP A 283 33.52 -1.30 9.68
N GLY A 284 33.74 -0.22 10.42
CA GLY A 284 34.54 -0.18 11.64
C GLY A 284 36.05 -0.23 11.41
N SER A 285 36.53 -0.20 10.16
CA SER A 285 37.96 -0.17 9.89
C SER A 285 38.55 1.20 10.22
N GLU A 286 39.62 1.22 11.00
CA GLU A 286 40.35 2.45 11.32
C GLU A 286 41.55 2.67 10.39
N TYR A 287 41.66 3.89 9.88
CA TYR A 287 42.78 4.32 9.05
C TYR A 287 43.48 5.53 9.68
N LEU A 288 44.74 5.34 10.08
CA LEU A 288 45.57 6.41 10.62
C LEU A 288 46.34 7.12 9.51
N TYR A 289 46.19 8.44 9.45
CA TYR A 289 46.92 9.35 8.59
C TYR A 289 47.74 10.33 9.41
N ARG A 290 48.94 10.65 8.95
CA ARG A 290 49.68 11.79 9.50
C ARG A 290 49.01 13.07 9.04
N ASP A 291 49.03 14.10 9.88
CA ASP A 291 48.56 15.46 9.52
C ASP A 291 49.18 15.95 8.19
N SER A 292 50.43 15.58 7.93
CA SER A 292 51.14 15.95 6.71
C SER A 292 50.65 15.24 5.44
N ASP A 293 49.87 14.16 5.54
CA ASP A 293 49.34 13.41 4.40
C ASP A 293 47.92 13.88 4.01
N VAL A 294 47.25 14.63 4.90
CA VAL A 294 45.89 15.14 4.68
C VAL A 294 45.95 16.57 4.10
N VAL A 295 45.13 16.81 3.08
CA VAL A 295 44.96 18.11 2.42
C VAL A 295 43.79 18.87 3.02
N ARG A 296 42.66 18.19 3.22
CA ARG A 296 41.38 18.79 3.63
C ARG A 296 40.47 17.73 4.24
N ILE A 297 39.61 18.13 5.17
CA ILE A 297 38.53 17.31 5.74
C ILE A 297 37.24 18.10 5.59
N VAL A 298 36.25 17.55 4.89
CA VAL A 298 34.94 18.19 4.70
C VAL A 298 33.87 17.41 5.46
N ASP A 299 33.01 18.09 6.21
CA ASP A 299 31.82 17.47 6.78
C ASP A 299 30.77 17.29 5.69
N GLU A 300 30.44 16.04 5.36
CA GLU A 300 29.54 15.74 4.23
C GLU A 300 28.12 16.23 4.52
N VAL A 301 27.57 15.89 5.69
CA VAL A 301 26.18 16.19 6.04
C VAL A 301 25.98 17.70 6.19
N LYS A 302 26.87 18.40 6.89
CA LYS A 302 26.76 19.86 7.07
C LYS A 302 26.94 20.60 5.76
N SER A 303 27.82 20.13 4.87
CA SER A 303 28.01 20.73 3.54
C SER A 303 26.78 20.54 2.65
N ILE A 304 26.17 19.35 2.64
CA ILE A 304 24.90 19.10 1.93
C ILE A 304 23.79 19.99 2.51
N ALA A 305 23.64 20.04 3.84
CA ALA A 305 22.64 20.87 4.50
C ALA A 305 22.83 22.36 4.17
N ALA A 306 24.07 22.84 4.16
CA ALA A 306 24.41 24.22 3.82
C ALA A 306 24.08 24.55 2.36
N TYR A 307 24.31 23.63 1.43
CA TYR A 307 23.90 23.78 0.03
C TYR A 307 22.38 23.84 -0.11
N LEU A 308 21.65 22.88 0.48
CA LEU A 308 20.18 22.84 0.41
C LEU A 308 19.52 24.04 1.10
N ALA A 309 20.11 24.57 2.17
CA ALA A 309 19.61 25.75 2.86
C ALA A 309 19.62 27.03 1.99
N GLN A 310 20.35 27.04 0.86
CA GLN A 310 20.32 28.14 -0.11
C GLN A 310 19.06 28.14 -0.99
N MET A 311 18.30 27.04 -1.01
CA MET A 311 17.08 26.90 -1.81
C MET A 311 15.91 27.60 -1.12
N ARG A 312 15.89 28.93 -1.24
CA ARG A 312 14.92 29.82 -0.57
C ARG A 312 14.01 30.51 -1.58
N ASP A 313 12.83 30.90 -1.10
CA ASP A 313 11.88 31.78 -1.77
C ASP A 313 11.71 33.03 -0.89
N ASP A 314 12.33 34.15 -1.29
CA ASP A 314 12.34 35.39 -0.51
C ASP A 314 10.93 35.96 -0.25
N THR A 315 9.93 35.57 -1.06
CA THR A 315 8.54 36.01 -0.87
C THR A 315 7.87 35.36 0.35
N LEU A 316 8.31 34.15 0.72
CA LEU A 316 7.85 33.41 1.89
C LEU A 316 8.47 33.90 3.20
N ASP A 317 9.71 34.37 3.11
CA ASP A 317 10.50 34.80 4.27
C ASP A 317 10.05 36.17 4.81
N ALA A 318 9.38 36.97 3.98
CA ALA A 318 8.92 38.31 4.34
C ALA A 318 7.64 38.34 5.21
N SER A 319 6.88 37.24 5.32
CA SER A 319 5.60 37.21 6.04
C SER A 319 5.72 36.68 7.47
N THR A 320 6.44 37.37 8.35
CA THR A 320 6.41 37.03 9.78
C THR A 320 5.06 37.42 10.38
N SER A 321 4.13 36.46 10.49
CA SER A 321 2.92 36.61 11.30
C SER A 321 3.16 36.03 12.68
N ALA A 322 2.83 36.78 13.73
CA ALA A 322 2.88 36.28 15.10
C ALA A 322 1.87 35.13 15.26
N VAL A 323 2.30 34.01 15.85
CA VAL A 323 1.42 32.87 16.11
C VAL A 323 0.40 33.26 17.18
N ASN A 324 -0.86 32.89 16.99
CA ASN A 324 -1.87 33.05 18.02
C ASN A 324 -1.71 31.96 19.08
N GLU A 325 -1.16 32.31 20.23
CA GLU A 325 -0.91 31.38 21.34
C GLU A 325 -2.11 31.19 22.28
N SER A 326 -3.28 31.74 21.95
CA SER A 326 -4.45 31.60 22.83
C SER A 326 -4.96 30.16 22.84
N GLN A 327 -5.23 29.63 24.04
CA GLN A 327 -5.77 28.27 24.21
C GLN A 327 -7.07 28.05 23.41
N ARG A 328 -7.85 29.12 23.20
CA ARG A 328 -9.07 29.07 22.40
C ARG A 328 -8.79 28.82 20.92
N ALA A 329 -7.77 29.49 20.35
CA ALA A 329 -7.38 29.30 18.96
C ALA A 329 -6.78 27.90 18.75
N ILE A 330 -5.94 27.46 19.67
CA ILE A 330 -5.33 26.11 19.66
C ILE A 330 -6.44 25.03 19.69
N ALA A 331 -7.40 25.13 20.61
CA ALA A 331 -8.51 24.16 20.69
C ALA A 331 -9.41 24.18 19.44
N ALA A 332 -9.68 25.35 18.86
CA ALA A 332 -10.42 25.44 17.60
C ALA A 332 -9.65 24.86 16.41
N GLY A 333 -8.31 24.97 16.42
CA GLY A 333 -7.44 24.37 15.42
C GLY A 333 -7.43 22.85 15.50
N GLU A 334 -7.36 22.31 16.73
CA GLU A 334 -7.48 20.89 17.00
C GLU A 334 -8.81 20.30 16.49
N GLU A 335 -9.93 20.95 16.81
CA GLU A 335 -11.27 20.58 16.31
C GLU A 335 -11.31 20.58 14.78
N THR A 336 -10.71 21.58 14.15
CA THR A 336 -10.65 21.67 12.68
C THR A 336 -9.88 20.48 12.12
N VAL A 337 -8.67 20.21 12.61
CA VAL A 337 -7.83 19.07 12.17
C VAL A 337 -8.58 17.73 12.27
N LYS A 338 -9.34 17.52 13.35
CA LYS A 338 -10.11 16.29 13.58
C LYS A 338 -11.32 16.11 12.67
N THR A 339 -11.88 17.19 12.13
CA THR A 339 -13.21 17.14 11.51
C THR A 339 -13.24 17.45 10.02
N VAL A 340 -12.28 18.22 9.48
CA VAL A 340 -12.29 18.61 8.06
C VAL A 340 -11.69 17.56 7.11
N GLY A 341 -10.99 16.56 7.65
CA GLY A 341 -10.36 15.48 6.87
C GLY A 341 -8.83 15.41 6.94
N CYS A 342 -8.15 16.23 7.77
CA CYS A 342 -6.68 16.17 7.87
C CYS A 342 -6.20 14.77 8.32
N LEU A 343 -6.95 14.13 9.23
CA LEU A 343 -6.59 12.85 9.81
C LEU A 343 -6.77 11.65 8.87
N SER A 344 -7.37 11.83 7.69
CA SER A 344 -7.40 10.80 6.64
C SER A 344 -6.04 10.53 6.00
N CYS A 345 -5.11 11.49 6.15
CA CYS A 345 -3.74 11.38 5.63
C CYS A 345 -2.71 11.50 6.76
N HIS A 346 -2.93 12.36 7.74
CA HIS A 346 -1.97 12.67 8.79
C HIS A 346 -2.35 12.04 10.13
N ALA A 347 -1.40 11.40 10.80
CA ALA A 347 -1.57 11.00 12.20
C ALA A 347 -1.30 12.17 13.17
N VAL A 348 -2.05 12.19 14.28
CA VAL A 348 -1.75 12.95 15.49
C VAL A 348 -1.93 12.04 16.69
N GLY A 349 -0.84 11.75 17.41
CA GLY A 349 -0.85 10.71 18.43
C GLY A 349 -1.14 9.34 17.80
N GLU A 350 -2.19 8.67 18.28
CA GLU A 350 -2.63 7.36 17.77
C GLU A 350 -3.81 7.47 16.78
N LEU A 351 -4.27 8.69 16.47
CA LEU A 351 -5.44 8.92 15.61
C LEU A 351 -5.03 9.40 14.23
N GLY A 352 -5.62 8.80 13.19
CA GLY A 352 -5.41 9.14 11.78
C GLY A 352 -4.65 8.04 11.03
N SER A 353 -4.11 8.38 9.86
CA SER A 353 -3.33 7.45 9.03
C SER A 353 -1.85 7.83 8.91
N ASP A 354 -1.04 6.90 8.45
CA ASP A 354 0.40 7.05 8.16
C ASP A 354 0.72 7.42 6.70
N PHE A 355 -0.29 7.66 5.85
CA PHE A 355 -0.09 8.04 4.44
C PHE A 355 0.79 9.30 4.27
N ALA A 356 0.60 10.29 5.14
CA ALA A 356 1.39 11.52 5.18
C ALA A 356 2.11 11.65 6.53
N PRO A 357 3.20 12.44 6.62
CA PRO A 357 3.98 12.54 7.85
C PRO A 357 3.11 12.94 9.06
N ALA A 358 3.31 12.26 10.18
CA ALA A 358 2.65 12.58 11.45
C ALA A 358 2.94 14.04 11.87
N LEU A 359 1.95 14.69 12.46
CA LEU A 359 2.00 16.12 12.77
C LEU A 359 2.54 16.44 14.17
N ASP A 360 2.75 15.43 15.02
CA ASP A 360 3.14 15.56 16.44
C ASP A 360 4.37 16.46 16.69
N SER A 361 5.29 16.50 15.73
CA SER A 361 6.55 17.24 15.82
C SER A 361 6.68 18.34 14.77
N VAL A 362 5.60 18.69 14.06
CA VAL A 362 5.67 19.64 12.94
C VAL A 362 6.17 21.02 13.37
N GLY A 363 5.77 21.48 14.57
CA GLY A 363 6.18 22.77 15.14
C GLY A 363 7.67 22.86 15.48
N THR A 364 8.40 21.74 15.51
CA THR A 364 9.87 21.72 15.70
C THR A 364 10.66 21.90 14.41
N LYS A 365 10.00 21.79 13.25
CA LYS A 365 10.66 21.73 11.94
C LYS A 365 10.51 23.01 11.14
N THR A 366 9.36 23.67 11.23
CA THR A 366 8.93 24.67 10.26
C THR A 366 8.41 25.93 10.93
N THR A 367 8.04 26.92 10.12
CA THR A 367 7.56 28.23 10.57
C THR A 367 6.05 28.36 10.37
N ALA A 368 5.43 29.24 11.14
CA ALA A 368 4.01 29.52 11.00
C ALA A 368 3.65 30.12 9.62
N SER A 369 4.55 30.91 9.04
CA SER A 369 4.37 31.49 7.70
C SER A 369 4.36 30.41 6.63
N TYR A 370 5.28 29.45 6.71
CA TYR A 370 5.28 28.28 5.81
C TYR A 370 3.98 27.49 5.96
N LEU A 371 3.57 27.14 7.19
CA LEU A 371 2.35 26.34 7.40
C LEU A 371 1.11 27.04 6.84
N ARG A 372 1.00 28.36 7.03
CA ARG A 372 -0.10 29.15 6.49
C ARG A 372 -0.16 29.06 4.96
N GLN A 373 0.96 29.24 4.27
CA GLN A 373 0.97 29.13 2.79
C GLN A 373 0.72 27.70 2.33
N TRP A 374 1.40 26.72 2.93
CA TRP A 374 1.29 25.31 2.56
C TRP A 374 -0.14 24.78 2.67
N ILE A 375 -0.84 25.09 3.76
CA ILE A 375 -2.21 24.59 3.98
C ILE A 375 -3.20 25.32 3.05
N ARG A 376 -2.96 26.60 2.75
CA ARG A 376 -3.84 27.41 1.92
C ARG A 376 -3.76 26.99 0.45
N GLU A 377 -2.55 26.95 -0.10
CA GLU A 377 -2.27 26.79 -1.53
C GLU A 377 -1.02 25.91 -1.77
N PRO A 378 -1.05 24.61 -1.43
CA PRO A 378 0.14 23.74 -1.45
C PRO A 378 0.79 23.64 -2.84
N ARG A 379 -0.02 23.64 -3.92
CA ARG A 379 0.47 23.57 -5.30
C ARG A 379 1.27 24.79 -5.77
N THR A 380 1.18 25.93 -5.07
CA THR A 380 2.04 27.09 -5.36
C THR A 380 3.46 26.90 -4.85
N TYR A 381 3.62 26.05 -3.84
CA TYR A 381 4.92 25.67 -3.29
C TYR A 381 5.50 24.48 -4.06
N ASP A 382 4.70 23.44 -4.28
CA ASP A 382 5.08 22.21 -4.98
C ASP A 382 3.95 21.76 -5.92
N ALA A 383 4.13 21.90 -7.23
CA ALA A 383 3.08 21.66 -8.23
C ALA A 383 2.60 20.19 -8.25
N ASP A 384 3.46 19.26 -7.83
CA ASP A 384 3.22 17.81 -7.88
C ASP A 384 2.76 17.23 -6.54
N THR A 385 2.56 18.08 -5.52
CA THR A 385 2.14 17.64 -4.18
C THR A 385 0.77 16.94 -4.18
N SER A 386 0.68 15.86 -3.40
CA SER A 386 -0.59 15.21 -3.08
C SER A 386 -1.39 15.94 -1.99
N MET A 387 -0.79 16.90 -1.26
CA MET A 387 -1.51 17.68 -0.24
C MET A 387 -2.59 18.53 -0.91
N PRO A 388 -3.88 18.28 -0.63
CA PRO A 388 -4.96 19.03 -1.25
C PRO A 388 -5.24 20.35 -0.53
N SER A 389 -6.00 21.23 -1.19
CA SER A 389 -6.66 22.34 -0.49
C SER A 389 -7.94 21.85 0.18
N LEU A 390 -8.07 22.09 1.49
CA LEU A 390 -9.28 21.82 2.27
C LEU A 390 -10.24 23.03 2.32
N ARG A 391 -9.94 24.08 1.54
CA ARG A 391 -10.75 25.30 1.41
C ARG A 391 -11.08 25.94 2.77
N LEU A 392 -10.09 26.00 3.66
CA LEU A 392 -10.22 26.63 4.97
C LEU A 392 -10.43 28.14 4.83
N SER A 393 -11.32 28.70 5.64
CA SER A 393 -11.42 30.15 5.86
C SER A 393 -10.16 30.68 6.56
N ASP A 394 -9.94 31.99 6.51
CA ASP A 394 -8.77 32.60 7.17
C ASP A 394 -8.71 32.32 8.67
N THR A 395 -9.86 32.30 9.35
CA THR A 395 -9.94 31.99 10.78
C THR A 395 -9.64 30.52 11.08
N GLU A 396 -10.18 29.59 10.28
CA GLU A 396 -9.86 28.16 10.42
C GLU A 396 -8.37 27.93 10.19
N LEU A 397 -7.81 28.52 9.14
CA LEU A 397 -6.38 28.43 8.83
C LEU A 397 -5.51 28.95 9.97
N ASP A 398 -5.83 30.12 10.52
CA ASP A 398 -5.10 30.70 11.66
C ASP A 398 -5.14 29.83 12.91
N ASN A 399 -6.30 29.23 13.20
CA ASN A 399 -6.45 28.31 14.32
C ASN A 399 -5.66 27.02 14.10
N VAL A 400 -5.70 26.44 12.89
CA VAL A 400 -4.91 25.24 12.55
C VAL A 400 -3.43 25.53 12.67
N VAL A 401 -2.93 26.66 12.15
CA VAL A 401 -1.51 27.05 12.29
C VAL A 401 -1.13 27.19 13.76
N ALA A 402 -1.97 27.84 14.58
CA ALA A 402 -1.74 27.93 16.02
C ALA A 402 -1.64 26.56 16.70
N TYR A 403 -2.52 25.62 16.36
CA TYR A 403 -2.47 24.25 16.88
C TYR A 403 -1.20 23.50 16.44
N LEU A 404 -0.87 23.51 15.14
CA LEU A 404 0.29 22.80 14.61
C LEU A 404 1.62 23.34 15.13
N MET A 405 1.74 24.67 15.33
CA MET A 405 2.94 25.25 15.94
C MET A 405 3.12 24.85 17.41
N ASN A 406 2.04 24.43 18.09
CA ASN A 406 2.07 23.91 19.45
C ASN A 406 2.37 22.40 19.50
N LEU A 407 2.33 21.68 18.36
CA LEU A 407 2.75 20.28 18.25
C LEU A 407 4.28 20.20 18.15
N GLN A 408 4.91 20.14 19.32
CA GLN A 408 6.38 20.15 19.49
C GLN A 408 6.89 18.91 20.21
N LYS A 409 6.35 17.73 19.90
CA LYS A 409 6.88 16.46 20.45
C LYS A 409 8.38 16.40 20.16
N ALA A 410 9.18 16.25 21.22
CA ALA A 410 10.62 16.31 21.15
C ALA A 410 11.16 15.23 20.20
N THR A 411 12.10 15.63 19.33
CA THR A 411 12.78 14.73 18.40
C THR A 411 14.25 14.63 18.79
N PRO A 412 14.84 13.42 18.81
CA PRO A 412 16.27 13.27 19.05
C PRO A 412 17.08 14.01 17.99
N SER A 413 17.97 14.91 18.42
CA SER A 413 18.95 15.52 17.52
C SER A 413 20.06 14.52 17.21
N ALA A 414 20.37 14.36 15.93
CA ALA A 414 21.51 13.57 15.45
C ALA A 414 22.75 14.46 15.15
N VAL A 415 22.68 15.76 15.43
CA VAL A 415 23.77 16.69 15.16
C VAL A 415 24.89 16.50 16.19
N SER A 416 26.12 16.32 15.70
CA SER A 416 27.31 16.32 16.54
C SER A 416 28.36 17.32 16.04
N ASP A 417 29.31 17.64 16.93
CA ASP A 417 30.52 18.35 16.54
C ASP A 417 31.33 17.50 15.56
N SER A 418 32.05 18.19 14.69
CA SER A 418 32.86 17.59 13.64
C SER A 418 34.09 18.46 13.41
N VAL A 419 35.21 17.84 13.03
CA VAL A 419 36.47 18.56 12.75
C VAL A 419 36.60 19.01 11.29
N GLY A 420 35.62 18.66 10.45
CA GLY A 420 35.58 19.00 9.05
C GLY A 420 35.06 20.42 8.81
N GLU A 421 35.54 21.05 7.75
CA GLU A 421 34.95 22.31 7.30
C GLU A 421 33.64 22.10 6.54
N VAL A 422 32.79 23.12 6.54
CA VAL A 422 31.54 23.15 5.78
C VAL A 422 31.79 23.88 4.46
N ASP A 423 31.55 23.22 3.33
CA ASP A 423 31.75 23.78 2.00
C ASP A 423 30.53 23.51 1.11
N ILE A 424 29.84 24.58 0.72
CA ILE A 424 28.65 24.54 -0.13
C ILE A 424 28.95 23.91 -1.51
N ALA A 425 30.10 24.21 -2.13
CA ALA A 425 30.43 23.68 -3.44
C ALA A 425 30.71 22.17 -3.38
N GLU A 426 31.32 21.71 -2.29
CA GLU A 426 31.45 20.28 -2.01
C GLU A 426 30.08 19.65 -1.70
N GLY A 427 29.21 20.35 -0.97
CA GLY A 427 27.82 19.95 -0.73
C GLY A 427 27.04 19.66 -2.02
N GLU A 428 27.16 20.55 -3.01
CA GLU A 428 26.58 20.34 -4.35
C GLU A 428 27.16 19.09 -5.03
N ALA A 429 28.49 18.90 -4.98
CA ALA A 429 29.14 17.72 -5.55
C ALA A 429 28.71 16.42 -4.85
N LEU A 430 28.47 16.47 -3.53
CA LEU A 430 27.99 15.34 -2.76
C LEU A 430 26.53 15.00 -3.11
N VAL A 431 25.64 15.99 -3.23
CA VAL A 431 24.26 15.82 -3.71
C VAL A 431 24.23 15.10 -5.06
N ARG A 432 25.16 15.46 -5.96
CA ARG A 432 25.35 14.77 -7.24
C ARG A 432 25.79 13.31 -7.06
N SER A 433 26.80 13.09 -6.21
CA SER A 433 27.41 11.77 -6.03
C SER A 433 26.51 10.75 -5.34
N TYR A 434 25.67 11.20 -4.39
CA TYR A 434 24.71 10.35 -3.70
C TYR A 434 23.40 10.19 -4.49
N GLY A 435 23.20 10.98 -5.56
CA GLY A 435 22.03 10.88 -6.42
C GLY A 435 20.75 11.39 -5.76
N CYS A 436 20.81 12.38 -4.86
CA CYS A 436 19.63 12.86 -4.13
C CYS A 436 18.51 13.34 -5.08
N PHE A 437 18.89 13.82 -6.27
CA PHE A 437 17.98 14.23 -7.34
C PHE A 437 17.19 13.07 -7.97
N GLY A 438 17.56 11.81 -7.72
CA GLY A 438 16.79 10.64 -8.17
C GLY A 438 15.42 10.59 -7.50
N CYS A 439 15.37 10.94 -6.21
CA CYS A 439 14.12 10.98 -5.44
C CYS A 439 13.59 12.41 -5.24
N HIS A 440 14.41 13.45 -5.32
CA HIS A 440 13.98 14.82 -5.04
C HIS A 440 14.01 15.73 -6.28
N VAL A 441 13.10 16.70 -6.35
CA VAL A 441 13.25 17.83 -7.28
C VAL A 441 14.25 18.81 -6.67
N ILE A 442 15.40 18.96 -7.32
CA ILE A 442 16.50 19.84 -6.89
C ILE A 442 16.87 20.73 -8.07
N PRO A 443 16.75 22.07 -7.95
CA PRO A 443 17.09 23.00 -9.02
C PRO A 443 18.53 22.82 -9.53
N GLY A 444 18.70 22.67 -10.84
CA GLY A 444 20.01 22.49 -11.47
C GLY A 444 20.44 21.02 -11.65
N PHE A 445 19.62 20.06 -11.21
CA PHE A 445 19.88 18.62 -11.32
C PHE A 445 18.87 17.89 -12.21
N GLU A 446 18.02 18.61 -12.95
CA GLU A 446 16.90 18.05 -13.71
C GLU A 446 17.34 17.10 -14.84
N ASN A 447 18.57 17.28 -15.34
CA ASN A 447 19.12 16.50 -16.45
C ASN A 447 20.23 15.54 -16.02
N GLU A 448 20.42 15.32 -14.72
CA GLU A 448 21.43 14.39 -14.24
C GLU A 448 21.04 12.94 -14.53
N SER A 449 22.05 12.12 -14.83
CA SER A 449 21.86 10.69 -15.06
C SER A 449 21.69 9.94 -13.75
N LYS A 450 20.97 8.82 -13.82
CA LYS A 450 20.81 7.88 -12.71
C LYS A 450 22.18 7.37 -12.21
N VAL A 451 22.34 7.29 -10.89
CA VAL A 451 23.62 6.93 -10.23
C VAL A 451 23.78 5.43 -9.95
N GLY A 452 22.67 4.70 -9.91
CA GLY A 452 22.62 3.27 -9.64
C GLY A 452 22.85 2.43 -10.90
N ALA A 453 23.20 1.16 -10.70
CA ALA A 453 23.31 0.20 -11.79
C ALA A 453 21.96 0.00 -12.51
N ASP A 454 22.00 -0.32 -13.80
CA ASP A 454 20.80 -0.75 -14.51
C ASP A 454 20.34 -2.13 -14.01
N LEU A 455 19.06 -2.22 -13.69
CA LEU A 455 18.41 -3.41 -13.17
C LEU A 455 17.57 -4.14 -14.22
N GLY A 456 17.43 -3.63 -15.45
CA GLY A 456 16.55 -4.23 -16.48
C GLY A 456 16.80 -5.71 -16.75
N GLU A 457 18.03 -6.19 -16.58
CA GLU A 457 18.37 -7.61 -16.76
C GLU A 457 18.85 -8.30 -15.47
N PHE A 458 18.66 -7.67 -14.32
CA PHE A 458 19.25 -8.10 -13.04
C PHE A 458 18.84 -9.50 -12.59
N GLY A 459 17.58 -9.89 -12.78
CA GLY A 459 17.06 -11.21 -12.42
C GLY A 459 17.69 -12.37 -13.21
N GLY A 460 18.28 -12.08 -14.37
CA GLY A 460 18.99 -13.04 -15.21
C GLY A 460 20.46 -13.24 -14.87
N LYS A 461 21.03 -12.42 -13.96
CA LYS A 461 22.46 -12.50 -13.60
C LYS A 461 22.81 -13.82 -12.93
N THR A 462 23.98 -14.35 -13.24
CA THR A 462 24.56 -15.49 -12.52
C THR A 462 25.42 -15.04 -11.34
N VAL A 463 25.72 -15.96 -10.43
CA VAL A 463 26.49 -15.66 -9.20
C VAL A 463 27.88 -15.08 -9.54
N GLU A 464 28.49 -15.53 -10.63
CA GLU A 464 29.80 -15.09 -11.09
C GLU A 464 29.82 -13.64 -11.61
N GLU A 465 28.65 -13.07 -11.89
CA GLU A 465 28.51 -11.67 -12.32
C GLU A 465 28.38 -10.70 -11.15
N PHE A 466 28.34 -11.20 -9.91
CA PHE A 466 28.24 -10.38 -8.71
C PHE A 466 29.60 -10.06 -8.09
N ASP A 467 29.74 -8.81 -7.66
CA ASP A 467 30.86 -8.37 -6.82
C ASP A 467 30.48 -8.57 -5.35
N PHE A 468 31.23 -9.44 -4.66
CA PHE A 468 31.06 -9.73 -3.24
C PHE A 468 31.88 -8.80 -2.34
N GLY A 469 32.59 -7.82 -2.91
CA GLY A 469 33.38 -6.85 -2.16
C GLY A 469 34.50 -7.48 -1.35
N ASP A 470 34.87 -6.85 -0.23
CA ASP A 470 35.84 -7.40 0.73
C ASP A 470 35.19 -8.34 1.78
N THR A 471 33.90 -8.69 1.63
CA THR A 471 33.17 -9.51 2.60
C THR A 471 33.57 -10.98 2.52
N VAL A 472 33.73 -11.64 3.66
CA VAL A 472 34.09 -13.08 3.75
C VAL A 472 32.96 -13.99 4.24
N ASP A 473 31.89 -13.41 4.82
CA ASP A 473 30.79 -14.14 5.45
C ASP A 473 29.46 -13.82 4.78
N VAL A 474 29.35 -14.22 3.51
CA VAL A 474 28.17 -14.00 2.67
C VAL A 474 27.82 -15.25 1.90
N GLU A 475 26.53 -15.53 1.79
CA GLU A 475 26.04 -16.59 0.92
C GLU A 475 26.32 -16.23 -0.55
N HIS A 476 27.01 -17.11 -1.26
CA HIS A 476 27.38 -16.92 -2.66
C HIS A 476 26.28 -17.49 -3.57
N SER A 477 25.11 -16.87 -3.52
CA SER A 477 23.93 -17.22 -4.30
C SER A 477 23.27 -15.94 -4.83
N TRP A 478 22.37 -16.06 -5.81
CA TRP A 478 21.66 -14.88 -6.33
C TRP A 478 20.78 -14.28 -5.23
N THR A 479 20.09 -15.13 -4.48
CA THR A 479 19.21 -14.72 -3.39
C THR A 479 19.99 -14.09 -2.24
N GLY A 480 21.07 -14.73 -1.78
CA GLY A 480 21.91 -14.23 -0.70
C GLY A 480 22.56 -12.88 -1.02
N TRP A 481 23.06 -12.72 -2.26
CA TRP A 481 23.61 -11.44 -2.70
C TRP A 481 22.53 -10.35 -2.72
N THR A 482 21.39 -10.63 -3.36
CA THR A 482 20.30 -9.66 -3.56
C THR A 482 19.69 -9.20 -2.24
N LEU A 483 19.32 -10.13 -1.35
CA LEU A 483 18.77 -9.79 -0.04
C LEU A 483 19.77 -8.97 0.77
N GLY A 484 21.04 -9.40 0.81
CA GLY A 484 22.09 -8.63 1.48
C GLY A 484 22.28 -7.24 0.86
N LYS A 485 22.11 -7.07 -0.45
CA LYS A 485 22.26 -5.76 -1.10
C LYS A 485 21.10 -4.82 -0.80
N ILE A 486 19.89 -5.36 -0.64
CA ILE A 486 18.70 -4.59 -0.24
C ILE A 486 18.77 -4.16 1.22
N THR A 487 19.16 -5.07 2.12
CA THR A 487 19.13 -4.83 3.57
C THR A 487 20.39 -4.15 4.09
N ASP A 488 21.57 -4.53 3.59
CA ASP A 488 22.85 -3.94 3.96
C ASP A 488 23.82 -3.84 2.75
N PRO A 489 23.58 -2.90 1.82
CA PRO A 489 24.41 -2.74 0.63
C PRO A 489 25.88 -2.43 0.93
N ARG A 490 26.17 -1.91 2.13
CA ARG A 490 27.51 -1.46 2.54
C ARG A 490 28.45 -2.60 2.86
N ARG A 491 27.94 -3.76 3.25
CA ARG A 491 28.79 -4.95 3.49
C ARG A 491 29.66 -5.31 2.29
N TYR A 492 29.20 -5.02 1.07
CA TYR A 492 29.89 -5.28 -0.20
C TYR A 492 30.85 -4.17 -0.65
N GLN A 493 31.17 -3.20 0.20
CA GLN A 493 32.17 -2.19 -0.14
C GLN A 493 33.57 -2.80 -0.20
N THR A 494 34.48 -2.09 -0.87
CA THR A 494 35.91 -2.46 -0.90
C THR A 494 36.76 -1.33 -0.35
N ARG A 495 38.03 -1.61 -0.04
CA ARG A 495 39.01 -0.59 0.36
C ARG A 495 39.12 0.61 -0.60
N ARG A 496 38.71 0.47 -1.87
CA ARG A 496 38.80 1.49 -2.91
C ARG A 496 37.45 2.03 -3.38
N ILE A 497 36.37 1.29 -3.21
CA ILE A 497 35.04 1.63 -3.73
C ILE A 497 34.06 1.62 -2.57
N ALA A 498 33.58 2.81 -2.19
CA ALA A 498 32.53 2.97 -1.19
C ALA A 498 31.16 2.61 -1.78
N SER A 499 30.32 1.93 -1.01
CA SER A 499 28.91 1.75 -1.39
C SER A 499 28.16 3.06 -1.22
N ARG A 500 27.50 3.53 -2.29
CA ARG A 500 26.66 4.74 -2.28
C ARG A 500 25.16 4.44 -2.22
N MET A 501 24.79 3.17 -2.35
CA MET A 501 23.41 2.74 -2.15
C MET A 501 23.07 2.93 -0.67
N PRO A 502 22.01 3.69 -0.35
CA PRO A 502 21.65 3.97 1.03
C PRO A 502 20.97 2.76 1.67
N VAL A 503 20.81 2.78 3.00
CA VAL A 503 20.06 1.76 3.72
C VAL A 503 18.63 2.23 3.93
N PHE A 504 17.70 1.39 3.46
CA PHE A 504 16.27 1.57 3.67
C PHE A 504 15.83 0.86 4.95
N GLN A 505 14.85 1.43 5.65
CA GLN A 505 14.23 0.81 6.81
C GLN A 505 13.24 -0.26 6.34
N ILE A 506 13.76 -1.40 5.90
CA ILE A 506 12.99 -2.50 5.31
C ILE A 506 13.14 -3.77 6.12
N ASN A 507 12.03 -4.47 6.37
CA ASN A 507 12.05 -5.77 7.05
C ASN A 507 12.34 -6.91 6.06
N ASP A 508 12.64 -8.10 6.58
CA ASP A 508 12.98 -9.28 5.78
C ASP A 508 11.87 -9.70 4.79
N ALA A 509 10.60 -9.53 5.16
CA ALA A 509 9.48 -9.92 4.30
C ALA A 509 9.36 -8.98 3.08
N ASP A 510 9.57 -7.69 3.31
CA ASP A 510 9.56 -6.66 2.27
C ASP A 510 10.78 -6.80 1.34
N ALA A 511 11.96 -7.07 1.92
CA ALA A 511 13.17 -7.35 1.14
C ALA A 511 12.99 -8.60 0.25
N LYS A 512 12.30 -9.63 0.74
CA LYS A 512 11.94 -10.82 -0.05
C LYS A 512 10.98 -10.48 -1.19
N ALA A 513 9.96 -9.66 -0.94
CA ALA A 513 9.03 -9.22 -1.98
C ALA A 513 9.75 -8.41 -3.09
N LEU A 514 10.65 -7.50 -2.71
CA LEU A 514 11.53 -6.81 -3.67
C LEU A 514 12.42 -7.79 -4.44
N ALA A 515 13.01 -8.78 -3.79
CA ALA A 515 13.81 -9.79 -4.47
C ALA A 515 12.98 -10.60 -5.48
N VAL A 516 11.71 -10.93 -5.17
CA VAL A 516 10.78 -11.57 -6.11
C VAL A 516 10.56 -10.67 -7.34
N LEU A 517 10.35 -9.37 -7.15
CA LEU A 517 10.26 -8.42 -8.26
C LEU A 517 11.57 -8.39 -9.07
N LEU A 518 12.71 -8.21 -8.41
CA LEU A 518 14.02 -8.14 -9.08
C LEU A 518 14.34 -9.42 -9.86
N LYS A 519 13.89 -10.58 -9.37
CA LYS A 519 14.05 -11.85 -10.10
C LYS A 519 13.25 -11.89 -11.41
N SER A 520 12.17 -11.10 -11.50
CA SER A 520 11.37 -10.94 -12.72
C SER A 520 12.09 -10.12 -13.79
N PHE A 521 13.15 -9.38 -13.43
CA PHE A 521 13.87 -8.51 -14.36
C PHE A 521 14.81 -9.31 -15.27
N GLN A 522 14.27 -9.93 -16.31
CA GLN A 522 14.99 -10.79 -17.25
C GLN A 522 14.88 -10.29 -18.69
N SER A 523 15.99 -10.33 -19.42
CA SER A 523 16.09 -9.94 -20.83
C SER A 523 15.24 -10.79 -21.79
N LYS A 524 15.01 -12.06 -21.44
CA LYS A 524 14.29 -13.00 -22.30
C LYS A 524 12.78 -12.85 -22.14
N GLN A 525 12.14 -12.16 -23.09
CA GLN A 525 10.68 -12.13 -23.19
C GLN A 525 10.12 -13.42 -23.81
N TYR A 526 8.88 -13.78 -23.44
CA TYR A 526 8.15 -14.86 -24.08
C TYR A 526 7.58 -14.39 -25.44
N PRO A 527 7.30 -15.32 -26.37
CA PRO A 527 6.66 -14.96 -27.63
C PRO A 527 5.32 -14.23 -27.39
N LEU A 528 4.96 -13.30 -28.27
CA LEU A 528 3.73 -12.49 -28.16
C LEU A 528 2.45 -13.31 -27.94
N SER A 529 2.41 -14.57 -28.39
CA SER A 529 1.29 -15.49 -28.17
C SER A 529 1.11 -15.92 -26.71
N TYR A 530 2.09 -15.69 -25.84
CA TYR A 530 2.05 -15.96 -24.40
C TYR A 530 1.79 -14.70 -23.58
N ILE A 531 2.05 -13.53 -24.17
CA ILE A 531 1.87 -12.24 -23.51
C ILE A 531 0.38 -11.97 -23.35
N HIS A 532 -0.01 -11.52 -22.15
CA HIS A 532 -1.37 -11.14 -21.86
C HIS A 532 -1.71 -9.86 -22.63
N ASN A 533 -2.62 -9.98 -23.61
CA ASN A 533 -3.15 -8.82 -24.31
C ASN A 533 -4.16 -8.12 -23.40
N ARG A 534 -3.78 -6.98 -22.83
CA ARG A 534 -4.63 -6.22 -21.92
C ARG A 534 -5.79 -5.59 -22.67
N THR A 535 -7.00 -5.79 -22.17
CA THR A 535 -8.16 -5.02 -22.63
C THR A 535 -8.02 -3.56 -22.20
N ASP A 536 -8.58 -2.63 -22.96
CA ASP A 536 -8.63 -1.21 -22.59
C ASP A 536 -9.23 -0.98 -21.20
N LYS A 537 -10.24 -1.79 -20.81
CA LYS A 537 -10.83 -1.81 -19.46
C LYS A 537 -9.77 -1.97 -18.35
N LEU A 538 -8.96 -3.02 -18.43
CA LEU A 538 -7.91 -3.29 -17.43
C LEU A 538 -6.82 -2.21 -17.41
N ASN A 539 -6.53 -1.57 -18.55
CA ASN A 539 -5.58 -0.45 -18.60
C ASN A 539 -6.13 0.77 -17.85
N GLN A 540 -7.43 1.07 -18.05
CA GLN A 540 -8.11 2.16 -17.35
C GLN A 540 -8.18 1.90 -15.83
N ILE A 541 -8.40 0.64 -15.44
CA ILE A 541 -8.44 0.25 -14.03
C ILE A 541 -7.09 0.50 -13.33
N ASP A 542 -6.00 -0.01 -13.89
CA ASP A 542 -4.68 0.18 -13.26
C ASP A 542 -4.23 1.65 -13.25
N ALA A 543 -4.53 2.41 -14.31
CA ALA A 543 -4.25 3.85 -14.35
C ALA A 543 -5.03 4.60 -13.25
N GLY A 544 -6.30 4.25 -13.04
CA GLY A 544 -7.12 4.78 -11.96
C GLY A 544 -6.59 4.42 -10.57
N ARG A 545 -6.22 3.16 -10.34
CA ARG A 545 -5.63 2.70 -9.07
C ARG A 545 -4.36 3.46 -8.70
N ARG A 546 -3.49 3.76 -9.67
CA ARG A 546 -2.28 4.58 -9.45
C ARG A 546 -2.63 6.00 -8.97
N LEU A 547 -3.62 6.65 -9.60
CA LEU A 547 -4.06 7.99 -9.17
C LEU A 547 -4.77 7.95 -7.81
N ALA A 548 -5.61 6.93 -7.58
CA ALA A 548 -6.28 6.74 -6.30
C ALA A 548 -5.27 6.55 -5.15
N LYS A 549 -4.18 5.80 -5.39
CA LYS A 549 -3.05 5.68 -4.46
C LYS A 549 -2.32 7.01 -4.27
N LYS A 550 -1.95 7.70 -5.37
CA LYS A 550 -1.23 8.99 -5.34
C LYS A 550 -1.92 10.04 -4.47
N TYR A 551 -3.25 10.10 -4.53
CA TYR A 551 -4.07 11.07 -3.80
C TYR A 551 -4.74 10.52 -2.53
N ASN A 552 -4.39 9.30 -2.11
CA ASN A 552 -4.96 8.62 -0.93
C ASN A 552 -6.50 8.59 -0.91
N CYS A 553 -7.14 8.30 -2.04
CA CYS A 553 -8.61 8.27 -2.09
C CYS A 553 -9.17 7.25 -1.10
N THR A 554 -8.46 6.14 -0.86
CA THR A 554 -8.84 5.07 0.08
C THR A 554 -8.71 5.45 1.56
N GLY A 555 -7.95 6.50 1.91
CA GLY A 555 -7.90 7.01 3.28
C GLY A 555 -9.24 7.60 3.74
N CYS A 556 -10.04 8.11 2.80
CA CYS A 556 -11.39 8.64 3.04
C CYS A 556 -12.49 7.67 2.61
N HIS A 557 -12.35 7.11 1.40
CA HIS A 557 -13.39 6.35 0.74
C HIS A 557 -13.12 4.87 0.79
N GLU A 558 -14.18 4.06 0.85
CA GLU A 558 -14.08 2.64 0.52
C GLU A 558 -14.12 2.48 -1.01
N LEU A 559 -13.11 1.83 -1.58
CA LEU A 559 -12.94 1.64 -3.02
C LEU A 559 -12.50 0.19 -3.27
N GLU A 560 -13.20 -0.52 -4.17
CA GLU A 560 -12.94 -1.93 -4.47
C GLU A 560 -12.89 -2.84 -3.21
N GLY A 561 -13.61 -2.48 -2.15
CA GLY A 561 -13.66 -3.21 -0.87
C GLY A 561 -12.56 -2.85 0.14
N GLU A 562 -11.70 -1.88 -0.16
CA GLU A 562 -10.59 -1.45 0.69
C GLU A 562 -10.71 0.03 1.09
N GLY A 563 -10.11 0.41 2.23
CA GLY A 563 -10.07 1.80 2.70
C GLY A 563 -11.23 2.20 3.61
N GLY A 564 -11.57 3.49 3.61
CA GLY A 564 -12.65 4.05 4.43
C GLY A 564 -12.30 4.25 5.92
N SER A 565 -11.01 4.24 6.28
CA SER A 565 -10.53 4.34 7.66
C SER A 565 -10.92 5.64 8.38
N TYR A 566 -11.31 6.69 7.65
CA TYR A 566 -11.84 7.91 8.26
C TYR A 566 -13.08 7.68 9.15
N VAL A 567 -13.81 6.57 8.96
CA VAL A 567 -14.90 6.21 9.88
C VAL A 567 -14.41 6.06 11.33
N ASP A 568 -13.19 5.60 11.54
CA ASP A 568 -12.60 5.43 12.88
C ASP A 568 -12.31 6.79 13.53
N VAL A 569 -11.93 7.79 12.72
CA VAL A 569 -11.78 9.18 13.17
C VAL A 569 -13.12 9.72 13.64
N VAL A 570 -14.20 9.48 12.89
CA VAL A 570 -15.55 9.90 13.27
C VAL A 570 -15.99 9.20 14.56
N ILE A 571 -15.76 7.89 14.70
CA ILE A 571 -16.09 7.13 15.92
C ILE A 571 -15.36 7.70 17.13
N ALA A 572 -14.03 7.87 17.02
CA ALA A 572 -13.20 8.35 18.12
C ALA A 572 -13.53 9.79 18.51
N HIS A 573 -13.86 10.63 17.53
CA HIS A 573 -14.15 12.05 17.75
C HIS A 573 -15.57 12.29 18.27
N GLU A 574 -16.58 11.76 17.59
CA GLU A 574 -18.00 12.03 17.85
C GLU A 574 -18.59 11.08 18.90
N GLY A 575 -17.89 10.00 19.26
CA GLY A 575 -18.37 8.98 20.22
C GLY A 575 -19.56 8.16 19.69
N LEU A 576 -19.66 8.02 18.37
CA LEU A 576 -20.73 7.29 17.69
C LEU A 576 -20.41 5.79 17.57
N ASP A 577 -21.45 4.95 17.49
CA ASP A 577 -21.27 3.57 17.03
C ASP A 577 -20.96 3.51 15.53
N ALA A 578 -20.43 2.37 15.07
CA ALA A 578 -19.98 2.18 13.70
C ALA A 578 -21.08 2.39 12.63
N ILE A 579 -22.35 2.12 12.95
CA ILE A 579 -23.45 2.29 11.99
C ILE A 579 -23.76 3.77 11.81
N ASN A 580 -23.83 4.51 12.91
CA ASN A 580 -24.09 5.95 12.87
C ASN A 580 -22.89 6.74 12.34
N ALA A 581 -21.66 6.34 12.65
CA ALA A 581 -20.45 6.99 12.13
C ALA A 581 -20.35 6.98 10.61
N LYS A 582 -20.78 5.89 9.94
CA LYS A 582 -20.85 5.81 8.46
C LYS A 582 -21.70 6.91 7.82
N GLN A 583 -22.68 7.45 8.56
CA GLN A 583 -23.51 8.55 8.07
C GLN A 583 -22.78 9.89 8.10
N PHE A 584 -21.67 10.03 8.82
CA PHE A 584 -20.88 11.26 8.88
C PHE A 584 -19.51 11.12 8.21
N ALA A 585 -19.13 9.88 7.84
CA ALA A 585 -17.96 9.58 7.04
C ALA A 585 -18.20 9.82 5.53
N PRO A 586 -17.12 9.97 4.73
CA PRO A 586 -17.20 9.94 3.26
C PRO A 586 -17.90 8.67 2.75
N PRO A 587 -18.63 8.75 1.63
CA PRO A 587 -19.36 7.59 1.10
C PRO A 587 -18.41 6.54 0.54
N THR A 588 -18.90 5.30 0.45
CA THR A 588 -18.28 4.28 -0.41
C THR A 588 -18.37 4.73 -1.87
N LEU A 589 -17.38 4.37 -2.67
CA LEU A 589 -17.35 4.63 -4.12
C LEU A 589 -17.61 3.36 -4.93
N GLN A 590 -18.31 2.39 -4.32
CA GLN A 590 -18.85 1.24 -5.02
C GLN A 590 -19.90 1.70 -6.03
N ALA A 591 -19.87 1.14 -7.24
CA ALA A 591 -20.79 1.47 -8.32
C ALA A 591 -20.82 2.96 -8.72
N GLU A 592 -19.74 3.72 -8.47
CA GLU A 592 -19.74 5.16 -8.76
C GLU A 592 -19.84 5.47 -10.26
N GLY A 593 -19.24 4.64 -11.13
CA GLY A 593 -19.36 4.76 -12.58
C GLY A 593 -20.78 4.49 -13.08
N ALA A 594 -21.47 3.52 -12.49
CA ALA A 594 -22.89 3.26 -12.75
C ALA A 594 -23.82 4.36 -12.20
N LYS A 595 -23.40 5.06 -11.15
CA LYS A 595 -24.24 6.00 -10.40
C LYS A 595 -24.30 7.40 -10.98
N VAL A 596 -23.18 7.97 -11.39
CA VAL A 596 -23.09 9.38 -11.79
C VAL A 596 -22.75 9.58 -13.26
N TYR A 597 -23.17 10.71 -13.83
CA TYR A 597 -22.75 11.08 -15.18
C TYR A 597 -21.24 11.35 -15.24
N PRO A 598 -20.52 10.87 -16.29
CA PRO A 598 -19.08 11.10 -16.44
C PRO A 598 -18.67 12.58 -16.42
N ASP A 599 -19.43 13.45 -17.09
CA ASP A 599 -19.14 14.88 -17.16
C ASP A 599 -19.30 15.55 -15.78
N TRP A 600 -20.32 15.14 -15.02
CA TRP A 600 -20.51 15.62 -13.65
C TRP A 600 -19.36 15.17 -12.75
N LEU A 601 -18.94 13.90 -12.86
CA LEU A 601 -17.85 13.36 -12.04
C LEU A 601 -16.52 14.05 -12.38
N PHE A 602 -16.25 14.30 -13.66
CA PHE A 602 -15.09 15.05 -14.12
C PHE A 602 -15.02 16.44 -13.46
N GLU A 603 -16.10 17.21 -13.55
CA GLU A 603 -16.16 18.56 -12.95
C GLU A 603 -16.08 18.51 -11.42
N PHE A 604 -16.77 17.55 -10.79
CA PHE A 604 -16.74 17.37 -9.34
C PHE A 604 -15.34 17.04 -8.81
N LEU A 605 -14.61 16.14 -9.48
CA LEU A 605 -13.23 15.79 -9.07
C LEU A 605 -12.27 16.98 -9.17
N LYS A 606 -12.49 17.88 -10.14
CA LYS A 606 -11.68 19.09 -10.30
C LYS A 606 -12.05 20.17 -9.29
N GLN A 607 -13.34 20.37 -9.04
CA GLN A 607 -13.87 21.39 -8.14
C GLN A 607 -15.03 20.83 -7.29
N PRO A 608 -14.72 20.12 -6.19
CA PRO A 608 -15.75 19.52 -5.35
C PRO A 608 -16.68 20.57 -4.75
N THR A 609 -17.99 20.35 -4.89
CA THR A 609 -19.06 21.12 -4.26
C THR A 609 -19.73 20.33 -3.14
N ASP A 610 -20.43 20.99 -2.23
CA ASP A 610 -21.16 20.27 -1.18
C ASP A 610 -22.33 19.48 -1.76
N ILE A 611 -22.31 18.16 -1.59
CA ILE A 611 -23.42 17.25 -1.95
C ILE A 611 -24.28 16.96 -0.72
N ARG A 612 -23.66 16.88 0.46
CA ARG A 612 -24.27 16.48 1.74
C ARG A 612 -24.08 17.62 2.73
N TYR A 613 -25.17 18.25 3.14
CA TYR A 613 -25.13 19.37 4.07
C TYR A 613 -25.02 18.89 5.53
N GLY A 614 -24.42 19.72 6.39
CA GLY A 614 -24.24 19.42 7.81
C GLY A 614 -23.07 18.47 8.13
N LEU A 615 -22.22 18.14 7.16
CA LEU A 615 -20.95 17.45 7.40
C LEU A 615 -19.82 18.44 7.65
N LYS A 616 -18.97 18.15 8.63
CA LYS A 616 -17.73 18.90 8.85
C LYS A 616 -16.61 18.48 7.89
N VAL A 617 -16.57 17.18 7.53
CA VAL A 617 -15.60 16.61 6.58
C VAL A 617 -15.82 17.18 5.18
N ARG A 618 -14.74 17.49 4.47
CA ARG A 618 -14.79 18.10 3.13
C ARG A 618 -14.11 17.20 2.11
N MET A 619 -14.71 17.05 0.92
CA MET A 619 -14.00 16.46 -0.22
C MET A 619 -12.86 17.42 -0.63
N PRO A 620 -11.59 16.99 -0.60
CA PRO A 620 -10.47 17.89 -0.84
C PRO A 620 -10.33 18.32 -2.31
N THR A 621 -9.78 19.51 -2.56
CA THR A 621 -9.42 19.94 -3.92
C THR A 621 -7.97 19.56 -4.20
N PHE A 622 -7.78 18.50 -4.98
CA PHE A 622 -6.44 18.04 -5.36
C PHE A 622 -5.82 18.84 -6.50
N GLY A 623 -6.59 19.61 -7.28
CA GLY A 623 -6.06 20.35 -8.43
C GLY A 623 -5.65 19.45 -9.60
N LEU A 624 -6.45 18.39 -9.85
CA LEU A 624 -6.22 17.41 -10.91
C LEU A 624 -6.16 18.08 -12.29
N SER A 625 -5.25 17.61 -13.13
CA SER A 625 -5.25 17.91 -14.56
C SER A 625 -6.45 17.28 -15.28
N ASP A 626 -6.75 17.73 -16.49
CA ASP A 626 -7.82 17.16 -17.32
C ASP A 626 -7.58 15.66 -17.59
N ASP A 627 -6.31 15.26 -17.78
CA ASP A 627 -5.95 13.87 -18.03
C ASP A 627 -6.13 13.01 -16.77
N GLU A 628 -5.75 13.51 -15.59
CA GLU A 628 -5.94 12.81 -14.32
C GLU A 628 -7.43 12.64 -13.98
N ALA A 629 -8.22 13.72 -14.11
CA ALA A 629 -9.66 13.66 -13.89
C ALA A 629 -10.35 12.70 -14.87
N THR A 630 -9.98 12.75 -16.16
CA THR A 630 -10.49 11.82 -17.18
C THR A 630 -10.10 10.37 -16.87
N THR A 631 -8.89 10.15 -16.37
CA THR A 631 -8.40 8.81 -16.00
C THR A 631 -9.23 8.23 -14.85
N LEU A 632 -9.52 9.01 -13.82
CA LEU A 632 -10.39 8.59 -12.72
C LEU A 632 -11.82 8.30 -13.17
N VAL A 633 -12.38 9.12 -14.07
CA VAL A 633 -13.74 8.88 -14.62
C VAL A 633 -13.80 7.59 -15.43
N LYS A 634 -12.80 7.34 -16.30
CA LYS A 634 -12.69 6.09 -17.06
C LYS A 634 -12.51 4.89 -16.13
N TYR A 635 -11.74 5.06 -15.05
CA TYR A 635 -11.56 4.03 -14.05
C TYR A 635 -12.88 3.60 -13.40
N PHE A 636 -13.69 4.54 -12.89
CA PHE A 636 -14.99 4.21 -12.33
C PHE A 636 -15.95 3.60 -13.36
N SER A 637 -15.95 4.13 -14.60
CA SER A 637 -16.76 3.56 -15.69
C SER A 637 -16.33 2.12 -16.01
N ALA A 638 -15.03 1.86 -16.04
CA ALA A 638 -14.45 0.55 -16.32
C ALA A 638 -14.76 -0.47 -15.21
N LEU A 639 -14.73 -0.05 -13.93
CA LEU A 639 -15.10 -0.91 -12.80
C LEU A 639 -16.52 -1.44 -12.92
N ASP A 640 -17.44 -0.58 -13.36
CA ASP A 640 -18.88 -0.88 -13.39
C ASP A 640 -19.41 -1.31 -14.77
N ASP A 641 -18.51 -1.59 -15.72
CA ASP A 641 -18.86 -1.99 -17.10
C ASP A 641 -19.72 -0.95 -17.85
N GLU A 642 -19.53 0.33 -17.54
CA GLU A 642 -20.23 1.43 -18.18
C GLU A 642 -19.53 1.91 -19.46
N PRO A 643 -20.29 2.26 -20.52
CA PRO A 643 -19.71 2.80 -21.75
C PRO A 643 -19.09 4.19 -21.50
N PHE A 644 -17.96 4.44 -22.17
CA PHE A 644 -17.29 5.74 -22.16
C PHE A 644 -16.94 6.21 -23.59
N PRO A 645 -17.40 7.41 -24.03
CA PRO A 645 -18.29 8.32 -23.31
C PRO A 645 -19.68 7.71 -23.10
N TYR A 646 -20.36 8.11 -22.03
CA TYR A 646 -21.72 7.64 -21.74
C TYR A 646 -22.70 8.20 -22.77
N GLU A 647 -23.54 7.35 -23.34
CA GLU A 647 -24.65 7.77 -24.20
C GLU A 647 -25.85 8.11 -23.31
N THR A 648 -26.16 9.41 -23.18
CA THR A 648 -27.31 9.85 -22.40
C THR A 648 -28.59 9.25 -22.96
N LEU A 649 -29.25 8.39 -22.16
CA LEU A 649 -30.59 7.90 -22.47
C LEU A 649 -31.56 9.09 -22.56
N GLU A 650 -32.08 9.36 -23.76
CA GLU A 650 -33.20 10.28 -23.92
C GLU A 650 -34.41 9.70 -23.18
N LEU A 651 -34.71 10.24 -21.99
CA LEU A 651 -35.90 9.86 -21.26
C LEU A 651 -37.14 10.27 -22.05
N PRO A 652 -38.18 9.41 -22.14
CA PRO A 652 -39.45 9.78 -22.75
C PRO A 652 -40.00 11.07 -22.12
N ALA A 653 -40.63 11.91 -22.93
CA ALA A 653 -41.24 13.14 -22.44
C ALA A 653 -42.31 12.82 -21.37
N VAL A 654 -42.00 13.15 -20.11
CA VAL A 654 -42.90 12.92 -18.97
C VAL A 654 -44.01 13.96 -18.97
N THR A 655 -45.26 13.53 -18.81
CA THR A 655 -46.39 14.46 -18.77
C THR A 655 -46.47 15.19 -17.43
N ARG A 656 -47.05 16.39 -17.41
CA ARG A 656 -47.33 17.12 -16.15
C ARG A 656 -48.23 16.33 -15.19
N ALA A 657 -49.08 15.44 -15.73
CA ALA A 657 -49.94 14.59 -14.91
C ALA A 657 -49.11 13.52 -14.19
N GLU A 658 -48.17 12.88 -14.89
CA GLU A 658 -47.25 11.90 -14.32
C GLU A 658 -46.33 12.51 -13.27
N LEU A 659 -45.76 13.68 -13.52
CA LEU A 659 -44.94 14.40 -12.53
C LEU A 659 -45.70 14.70 -11.24
N ARG A 660 -46.99 15.06 -11.33
CA ARG A 660 -47.83 15.27 -10.13
C ARG A 660 -48.06 13.99 -9.34
N VAL A 661 -48.24 12.86 -10.03
CA VAL A 661 -48.38 11.57 -9.33
C VAL A 661 -47.05 11.20 -8.67
N GLY A 662 -45.92 11.38 -9.35
CA GLY A 662 -44.58 11.21 -8.77
C GLY A 662 -44.37 12.06 -7.51
N GLN A 663 -44.74 13.35 -7.57
CA GLN A 663 -44.71 14.25 -6.42
C GLN A 663 -45.58 13.75 -5.27
N GLN A 664 -46.81 13.31 -5.55
CA GLN A 664 -47.71 12.81 -4.50
C GLN A 664 -47.15 11.57 -3.80
N ILE A 665 -46.51 10.66 -4.53
CA ILE A 665 -45.85 9.48 -3.95
C ILE A 665 -44.62 9.91 -3.14
N PHE A 666 -43.81 10.82 -3.66
CA PHE A 666 -42.66 11.39 -2.94
C PHE A 666 -43.06 12.04 -1.61
N ASP A 667 -44.17 12.79 -1.60
CA ASP A 667 -44.73 13.38 -0.39
C ASP A 667 -45.29 12.29 0.55
N ALA A 668 -45.98 11.28 0.02
CA ALA A 668 -46.51 10.17 0.82
C ALA A 668 -45.40 9.35 1.52
N LEU A 669 -44.26 9.19 0.85
CA LEU A 669 -43.05 8.55 1.39
C LEU A 669 -42.22 9.47 2.30
N GLN A 670 -42.63 10.73 2.45
CA GLN A 670 -41.99 11.71 3.33
C GLN A 670 -40.50 11.92 3.04
N CYS A 671 -40.08 11.89 1.78
CA CYS A 671 -38.65 11.96 1.41
C CYS A 671 -37.93 13.20 1.98
N ILE A 672 -38.61 14.34 2.09
CA ILE A 672 -38.08 15.60 2.65
C ILE A 672 -37.90 15.62 4.17
N SER A 673 -38.37 14.58 4.88
CA SER A 673 -38.11 14.42 6.32
C SER A 673 -36.63 14.20 6.60
N CYS A 674 -35.95 13.47 5.70
CA CYS A 674 -34.52 13.20 5.77
C CYS A 674 -33.72 14.01 4.75
N HIS A 675 -34.24 14.30 3.55
CA HIS A 675 -33.46 15.00 2.54
C HIS A 675 -33.56 16.54 2.69
N PRO A 676 -32.41 17.26 2.72
CA PRO A 676 -32.41 18.71 2.80
C PRO A 676 -32.87 19.32 1.47
N SER A 677 -33.43 20.53 1.55
CA SER A 677 -33.64 21.40 0.38
C SER A 677 -32.47 22.37 0.20
N GLN A 678 -32.23 22.83 -1.03
CA GLN A 678 -31.14 23.76 -1.33
C GLN A 678 -31.16 24.99 -0.40
N GLY A 679 -30.04 25.23 0.29
CA GLY A 679 -29.87 26.36 1.20
C GLY A 679 -30.58 26.22 2.56
N GLU A 680 -31.16 25.05 2.85
CA GLU A 680 -31.72 24.74 4.17
C GLU A 680 -30.60 24.72 5.22
N VAL A 681 -30.77 25.50 6.30
CA VAL A 681 -29.87 25.44 7.46
C VAL A 681 -30.23 24.20 8.25
N ILE A 682 -29.34 23.21 8.26
CA ILE A 682 -29.53 21.94 8.97
C ILE A 682 -29.04 22.08 10.42
N PRO A 683 -29.93 22.01 11.43
CA PRO A 683 -29.50 22.05 12.82
C PRO A 683 -28.65 20.84 13.18
N GLU A 684 -27.73 21.03 14.11
CA GLU A 684 -26.94 19.94 14.70
C GLU A 684 -27.88 18.90 15.33
N GLY A 685 -27.63 17.61 15.07
CA GLY A 685 -28.49 16.51 15.51
C GLY A 685 -29.78 16.29 14.70
N SER A 686 -29.99 17.00 13.59
CA SER A 686 -31.11 16.74 12.67
C SER A 686 -30.91 15.44 11.88
N ASP A 687 -32.00 14.69 11.66
CA ASP A 687 -32.01 13.51 10.76
C ASP A 687 -31.62 13.84 9.31
N LYS A 688 -31.60 15.12 8.95
CA LYS A 688 -31.14 15.61 7.64
C LYS A 688 -29.63 15.74 7.52
N ALA A 689 -28.90 15.72 8.64
CA ALA A 689 -27.46 15.85 8.63
C ALA A 689 -26.80 14.71 7.84
N GLY A 690 -25.89 15.08 6.93
CA GLY A 690 -25.23 14.11 6.07
C GLY A 690 -26.12 13.47 5.01
N ARG A 691 -27.34 13.98 4.75
CA ARG A 691 -28.18 13.50 3.65
C ARG A 691 -27.97 14.36 2.39
N PRO A 692 -28.04 13.76 1.18
CA PRO A 692 -27.78 14.50 -0.05
C PRO A 692 -28.96 15.39 -0.45
N ASP A 693 -28.66 16.53 -1.07
CA ASP A 693 -29.66 17.39 -1.70
C ASP A 693 -30.21 16.74 -2.98
N LEU A 694 -31.52 16.50 -2.99
CA LEU A 694 -32.21 15.85 -4.10
C LEU A 694 -32.38 16.76 -5.32
N ALA A 695 -32.24 18.09 -5.18
CA ALA A 695 -32.30 19.00 -6.32
C ALA A 695 -31.15 18.78 -7.32
N MET A 696 -30.04 18.19 -6.86
CA MET A 696 -28.87 17.87 -7.70
C MET A 696 -29.06 16.59 -8.53
N ALA A 697 -30.14 15.82 -8.32
CA ALA A 697 -30.30 14.49 -8.92
C ALA A 697 -30.21 14.51 -10.45
N LYS A 698 -30.82 15.50 -11.12
CA LYS A 698 -30.84 15.63 -12.58
C LYS A 698 -29.44 15.73 -13.21
N GLU A 699 -28.58 16.55 -12.60
CA GLU A 699 -27.25 16.88 -13.12
C GLU A 699 -26.23 15.80 -12.74
N ARG A 700 -26.47 15.11 -11.62
CA ARG A 700 -25.51 14.18 -11.02
C ARG A 700 -25.79 12.72 -11.34
N LEU A 701 -27.03 12.25 -11.19
CA LEU A 701 -27.36 10.83 -11.11
C LEU A 701 -27.92 10.30 -12.43
N LYS A 702 -27.43 9.13 -12.86
CA LYS A 702 -27.99 8.43 -14.02
C LYS A 702 -29.41 7.94 -13.72
N ALA A 703 -30.27 8.05 -14.72
CA ALA A 703 -31.72 7.88 -14.56
C ALA A 703 -32.17 6.42 -14.39
N ASP A 704 -31.40 5.49 -14.93
CA ASP A 704 -31.50 4.04 -14.74
C ASP A 704 -31.00 3.64 -13.36
N TRP A 705 -29.82 4.10 -12.95
CA TRP A 705 -29.28 3.84 -11.60
C TRP A 705 -30.23 4.29 -10.49
N LEU A 706 -30.88 5.44 -10.64
CA LEU A 706 -31.88 5.92 -9.67
C LEU A 706 -33.04 4.93 -9.44
N ILE A 707 -33.44 4.17 -10.47
CA ILE A 707 -34.47 3.14 -10.34
C ILE A 707 -33.96 2.02 -9.44
N ASP A 708 -32.75 1.52 -9.70
CA ASP A 708 -32.16 0.43 -8.95
C ASP A 708 -31.86 0.83 -7.50
N TRP A 709 -31.37 2.06 -7.29
CA TRP A 709 -31.16 2.64 -5.96
C TRP A 709 -32.47 2.73 -5.16
N LEU A 710 -33.57 3.17 -5.76
CA LEU A 710 -34.87 3.28 -5.08
C LEU A 710 -35.47 1.91 -4.73
N LYS A 711 -35.14 0.86 -5.50
CA LYS A 711 -35.58 -0.52 -5.25
C LYS A 711 -34.84 -1.17 -4.09
N GLU A 712 -33.52 -1.09 -4.09
CA GLU A 712 -32.66 -1.81 -3.15
C GLU A 712 -31.39 -1.01 -2.76
N PRO A 713 -31.51 0.06 -1.95
CA PRO A 713 -30.37 0.91 -1.59
C PRO A 713 -29.22 0.16 -0.91
N GLN A 714 -29.54 -0.87 -0.11
CA GLN A 714 -28.57 -1.64 0.66
C GLN A 714 -27.63 -2.47 -0.23
N THR A 715 -28.04 -2.83 -1.45
CA THR A 715 -27.22 -3.58 -2.40
C THR A 715 -26.06 -2.74 -2.96
N PHE A 716 -26.27 -1.42 -3.08
CA PHE A 716 -25.27 -0.48 -3.58
C PHE A 716 -24.47 0.19 -2.46
N GLN A 717 -25.09 0.40 -1.29
CA GLN A 717 -24.42 0.99 -0.13
C GLN A 717 -24.86 0.27 1.16
N PRO A 718 -24.18 -0.84 1.52
CA PRO A 718 -24.48 -1.57 2.74
C PRO A 718 -24.39 -0.68 3.99
N GLY A 719 -25.46 -0.69 4.80
CA GLY A 719 -25.56 0.14 6.00
C GLY A 719 -25.99 1.58 5.74
N THR A 720 -26.46 1.91 4.53
CA THR A 720 -27.08 3.21 4.26
C THR A 720 -28.33 3.44 5.11
N ALA A 721 -28.58 4.69 5.50
CA ALA A 721 -29.79 5.10 6.20
C ALA A 721 -31.01 5.26 5.25
N MET A 722 -30.82 5.13 3.94
CA MET A 722 -31.90 5.18 2.96
C MET A 722 -32.82 3.95 3.12
N PRO A 723 -34.12 4.13 3.42
CA PRO A 723 -35.04 3.01 3.57
C PRO A 723 -35.37 2.39 2.21
N GLN A 724 -35.72 1.10 2.23
CA GLN A 724 -36.34 0.44 1.08
C GLN A 724 -37.81 0.85 1.00
N ALA A 725 -38.09 1.97 0.32
CA ALA A 725 -39.42 2.58 0.26
C ALA A 725 -40.50 1.66 -0.34
N TRP A 726 -40.11 0.75 -1.23
CA TRP A 726 -40.95 -0.33 -1.75
C TRP A 726 -40.41 -1.69 -1.27
N PRO A 727 -40.86 -2.20 -0.11
CA PRO A 727 -40.30 -3.41 0.47
C PRO A 727 -40.53 -4.63 -0.43
N LEU A 728 -39.51 -5.49 -0.52
CA LEU A 728 -39.54 -6.72 -1.30
C LEU A 728 -40.20 -7.85 -0.49
N VAL A 729 -41.39 -8.31 -0.92
CA VAL A 729 -42.13 -9.41 -0.28
C VAL A 729 -42.43 -10.48 -1.32
N GLY A 730 -41.96 -11.71 -1.09
CA GLY A 730 -42.15 -12.81 -2.04
C GLY A 730 -41.50 -12.58 -3.41
N GLY A 731 -40.44 -11.77 -3.47
CA GLY A 731 -39.76 -11.40 -4.71
C GLY A 731 -40.44 -10.29 -5.52
N GLN A 732 -41.43 -9.61 -4.95
CA GLN A 732 -42.11 -8.47 -5.58
C GLN A 732 -42.11 -7.25 -4.67
N HIS A 733 -41.85 -6.06 -5.24
CA HIS A 733 -41.93 -4.80 -4.51
C HIS A 733 -43.38 -4.43 -4.22
N LEU A 734 -43.69 -4.13 -2.95
CA LEU A 734 -45.04 -3.72 -2.55
C LEU A 734 -45.29 -2.24 -2.91
N PRO A 735 -46.40 -1.92 -3.59
CA PRO A 735 -46.75 -0.55 -3.97
C PRO A 735 -47.26 0.26 -2.77
N VAL A 736 -47.13 1.59 -2.86
CA VAL A 736 -47.88 2.53 -2.02
C VAL A 736 -49.33 2.54 -2.48
N GLU A 737 -50.27 2.17 -1.60
CA GLU A 737 -51.68 2.05 -1.95
C GLU A 737 -52.28 3.36 -2.50
N GLY A 738 -53.10 3.25 -3.55
CA GLY A 738 -53.89 4.35 -4.09
C GLY A 738 -53.17 5.19 -5.15
N TYR A 739 -51.94 4.83 -5.54
CA TYR A 739 -51.16 5.56 -6.54
C TYR A 739 -50.77 4.67 -7.72
N ALA A 740 -50.78 5.26 -8.93
CA ALA A 740 -50.32 4.64 -10.17
C ALA A 740 -50.94 3.27 -10.52
N GLY A 741 -52.08 2.89 -9.92
CA GLY A 741 -52.72 1.59 -10.12
C GLY A 741 -52.09 0.46 -9.29
N ASP A 742 -51.48 0.80 -8.15
CA ASP A 742 -50.81 -0.13 -7.24
C ASP A 742 -49.72 -0.98 -7.93
N ASP A 743 -49.00 -0.33 -8.85
CA ASP A 743 -47.85 -0.88 -9.57
C ASP A 743 -46.57 -0.24 -9.05
N ALA A 744 -45.82 -0.97 -8.21
CA ALA A 744 -44.59 -0.48 -7.58
C ALA A 744 -43.54 -0.05 -8.61
N GLU A 745 -43.38 -0.81 -9.68
CA GLU A 745 -42.42 -0.50 -10.76
C GLU A 745 -42.77 0.83 -11.45
N LYS A 746 -44.08 1.07 -11.66
CA LYS A 746 -44.55 2.34 -12.20
C LYS A 746 -44.38 3.48 -11.20
N GLN A 747 -44.63 3.25 -9.91
CA GLN A 747 -44.43 4.25 -8.86
C GLN A 747 -42.96 4.68 -8.77
N ILE A 748 -42.02 3.73 -8.78
CA ILE A 748 -40.58 4.01 -8.76
C ILE A 748 -40.18 4.88 -9.96
N ARG A 749 -40.64 4.53 -11.18
CA ARG A 749 -40.36 5.35 -12.38
C ARG A 749 -40.91 6.78 -12.24
N LEU A 750 -42.13 6.94 -11.74
CA LEU A 750 -42.74 8.27 -11.55
C LEU A 750 -42.01 9.11 -10.49
N VAL A 751 -41.54 8.48 -9.40
CA VAL A 751 -40.72 9.17 -8.39
C VAL A 751 -39.35 9.54 -8.96
N ARG A 752 -38.70 8.66 -9.72
CA ARG A 752 -37.46 8.95 -10.46
C ARG A 752 -37.64 10.14 -11.40
N ASP A 753 -38.71 10.14 -12.20
CA ASP A 753 -39.01 11.24 -13.13
C ASP A 753 -39.23 12.56 -12.40
N TYR A 754 -39.93 12.52 -11.26
CA TYR A 754 -40.09 13.69 -10.39
C TYR A 754 -38.76 14.20 -9.84
N LEU A 755 -37.89 13.32 -9.32
CA LEU A 755 -36.55 13.68 -8.83
C LEU A 755 -35.70 14.37 -9.90
N ILE A 756 -35.67 13.82 -11.12
CA ILE A 756 -34.94 14.42 -12.25
C ILE A 756 -35.59 15.75 -12.70
N SER A 757 -36.87 15.99 -12.39
CA SER A 757 -37.54 17.27 -12.66
C SER A 757 -37.26 18.38 -11.63
N LEU A 758 -36.66 18.07 -10.47
CA LEU A 758 -36.36 19.05 -9.41
C LEU A 758 -35.23 20.03 -9.80
N GLY A 759 -34.36 19.64 -10.74
CA GLY A 759 -33.25 20.47 -11.23
C GLY A 759 -33.70 21.59 -12.17
N ARG A 760 -32.86 22.62 -12.35
CA ARG A 760 -33.16 23.80 -13.17
C ARG A 760 -33.47 23.49 -14.64
#